data_AF-A0A6A6B2P1-F1
#
_entry.id   AF-A0A6A6B2P1-F1
#
_cell.length_a   1.000
_cell.length_b   1.000
_cell.length_c   1.000
_cell.angle_alpha   90.00
_cell.angle_beta   90.00
_cell.angle_gamma   90.00
#
_symmetry.space_group_name_H-M   'P 1'
#
loop_
_entity.id
_entity.type
_entity.pdbx_description
1 polymer ?
#
loop_
_entity_poly.entity_id
_entity_poly.type
_entity_poly.pdbx_seq_one_letter_code
_entity_poly.pdbx_strand_id
1 'polypeptide(L)'
;MHFVYVGVKLTILGNGGATDVAVIVLDAPQTQQAAQTSCQTLGESLWTPLSNRTELPLAYLSYTNPSNKGLFYWTGGSADRDCLAISQNGTLAITTCEANLPVLCTQSAQLFTLNQTDTSARWQTTITTGGQTITGYRDKLSFRFLGIRYASPPQRFTYSTVYNDIGGVSALTAGPKCLQSSCTPSTCSEDCLFLNVWTPYLPSSPSTTKKLKPVMFWIHGGAFVEGTGSDPTFDGGNMASRGDVVVVSINYRLGTLGFLALDDGVTNGNFGIADQITALDWIRANIHAFGGDPQHITIFGQSAGADSVKVLLESPKAIGKFQAAILMSSLTGQGFALHDTQYFSIAEEVAQRANAILNETGCANATSQLDCLRKYDGTELISLTSHSSNPVIDGTYITSSGLLSGTSPVAHVPLMIGTMRDDAAAFISYPSPNSNTTDLASLLTSSGLYNTSYATSVASSGAFPLPPNPTNASLALFNTTARFTTDAEFRCLDYAIAYAGALHSLFPSVHYYEFNRSYQLTDYDPNAPVCDAPPSPAHPAGDPEQEYYKCHSGELYYVFGNVARQGLPFRDEGDIPFSQLVLDSWTAFARTGDPNLTEEFLRARGFDGTLAAVRRAGMWEQVSAESPAYRNLQWPLPGSVPFGETAQCEALGLGLGYYG
;
A
#
# COMPACT_ATOMS: atom_id res chain seq x y z
N MET A 1 -1.44 -26.76 14.21
CA MET A 1 -2.89 -26.48 14.05
C MET A 1 -3.07 -25.63 12.80
N HIS A 2 -4.08 -25.89 11.96
CA HIS A 2 -4.41 -25.01 10.84
C HIS A 2 -5.34 -23.90 11.33
N PHE A 3 -5.15 -22.68 10.87
CA PHE A 3 -6.07 -21.57 11.13
C PHE A 3 -6.45 -20.93 9.81
N VAL A 4 -7.69 -21.15 9.36
CA VAL A 4 -8.28 -20.38 8.26
C VAL A 4 -9.36 -19.51 8.89
N TYR A 5 -9.29 -18.19 8.75
CA TYR A 5 -10.49 -17.39 9.01
C TYR A 5 -11.50 -17.66 7.89
N VAL A 6 -12.61 -18.32 8.21
CA VAL A 6 -13.71 -18.54 7.24
C VAL A 6 -14.96 -17.94 7.81
N GLY A 7 -15.03 -16.64 7.70
CA GLY A 7 -16.17 -15.93 8.23
C GLY A 7 -15.89 -14.47 8.09
N VAL A 8 -15.98 -13.98 6.86
CA VAL A 8 -16.01 -12.55 6.63
C VAL A 8 -17.12 -12.29 5.63
N LYS A 9 -18.36 -12.53 6.07
CA LYS A 9 -19.44 -11.58 5.78
C LYS A 9 -19.29 -10.41 6.77
N LEU A 10 -18.05 -9.94 7.02
CA LEU A 10 -17.90 -8.67 7.70
C LEU A 10 -18.21 -7.59 6.68
N THR A 11 -19.26 -6.86 7.03
CA THR A 11 -19.31 -5.43 6.82
C THR A 11 -17.95 -4.88 7.26
N ILE A 12 -17.13 -4.41 6.32
CA ILE A 12 -15.79 -3.84 6.58
C ILE A 12 -15.82 -2.76 7.67
N LEU A 13 -16.99 -2.21 8.00
CA LEU A 13 -17.12 -0.87 8.51
C LEU A 13 -18.32 -0.71 9.45
N GLY A 14 -18.68 -1.75 10.22
CA GLY A 14 -19.75 -1.70 11.21
C GLY A 14 -19.25 -1.29 12.60
N ASN A 15 -20.02 -0.46 13.31
CA ASN A 15 -19.79 0.00 14.69
C ASN A 15 -19.98 -1.11 15.75
N GLY A 16 -19.54 -2.35 15.47
CA GLY A 16 -19.84 -3.52 16.31
C GLY A 16 -21.32 -3.89 16.32
N GLY A 17 -22.03 -3.70 15.19
CA GLY A 17 -23.41 -4.13 15.05
C GLY A 17 -23.57 -5.65 15.21
N ALA A 18 -24.75 -6.08 15.65
CA ALA A 18 -25.10 -7.46 16.05
C ALA A 18 -24.98 -8.56 14.96
N THR A 19 -24.37 -8.27 13.80
CA THR A 19 -24.26 -9.16 12.62
C THR A 19 -22.83 -9.53 12.22
N ASP A 20 -21.80 -8.99 12.89
CA ASP A 20 -20.39 -9.23 12.52
C ASP A 20 -19.84 -10.52 13.16
N VAL A 21 -20.18 -11.67 12.58
CA VAL A 21 -19.69 -12.98 13.01
C VAL A 21 -18.38 -13.30 12.31
N ALA A 22 -17.30 -13.44 13.09
CA ALA A 22 -16.03 -14.04 12.67
C ALA A 22 -15.89 -15.43 13.29
N VAL A 23 -15.24 -16.35 12.59
CA VAL A 23 -14.92 -17.69 13.11
C VAL A 23 -13.51 -18.09 12.74
N ILE A 24 -12.92 -18.91 13.60
CA ILE A 24 -11.64 -19.57 13.35
C ILE A 24 -11.94 -20.98 12.84
N VAL A 25 -11.39 -21.33 11.68
CA VAL A 25 -11.52 -22.67 11.12
C VAL A 25 -10.24 -23.45 11.33
N LEU A 26 -10.40 -24.64 11.92
CA LEU A 26 -9.34 -25.62 12.04
C LEU A 26 -9.52 -26.67 10.96
N ASP A 27 -8.71 -26.59 9.90
CA ASP A 27 -8.82 -27.49 8.74
C ASP A 27 -8.48 -28.95 9.06
N ALA A 28 -7.71 -29.21 10.13
CA ALA A 28 -7.30 -30.55 10.50
C ALA A 28 -8.52 -31.32 11.06
N PRO A 29 -8.97 -32.40 10.38
CA PRO A 29 -10.12 -33.16 10.86
C PRO A 29 -9.81 -33.82 12.20
N GLN A 30 -10.76 -33.73 13.13
CA GLN A 30 -10.63 -34.27 14.49
C GLN A 30 -11.98 -34.69 15.04
N THR A 31 -11.99 -35.47 16.11
CA THR A 31 -13.23 -35.83 16.83
C THR A 31 -13.84 -34.61 17.51
N GLN A 32 -15.12 -34.68 17.87
CA GLN A 32 -15.81 -33.55 18.50
C GLN A 32 -15.14 -33.12 19.82
N GLN A 33 -14.72 -34.08 20.65
CA GLN A 33 -14.08 -33.77 21.94
C GLN A 33 -12.69 -33.12 21.75
N ALA A 34 -11.94 -33.56 20.75
CA ALA A 34 -10.68 -32.92 20.37
C ALA A 34 -10.92 -31.51 19.80
N ALA A 35 -12.01 -31.32 19.03
CA ALA A 35 -12.42 -30.02 18.52
C ALA A 35 -12.72 -29.02 19.64
N GLN A 36 -13.47 -29.43 20.66
CA GLN A 36 -13.75 -28.60 21.85
C GLN A 36 -12.45 -28.20 22.56
N THR A 37 -11.55 -29.16 22.79
CA THR A 37 -10.25 -28.92 23.45
C THR A 37 -9.37 -27.96 22.62
N SER A 38 -9.38 -28.12 21.30
CA SER A 38 -8.64 -27.25 20.39
C SER A 38 -9.17 -25.81 20.44
N CYS A 39 -10.49 -25.60 20.38
CA CYS A 39 -11.05 -24.25 20.54
C CYS A 39 -10.71 -23.65 21.92
N GLN A 40 -10.81 -24.44 22.99
CA GLN A 40 -10.46 -23.98 24.34
C GLN A 40 -9.00 -23.57 24.48
N THR A 41 -8.08 -24.26 23.79
CA THR A 41 -6.65 -23.90 23.75
C THR A 41 -6.43 -22.52 23.11
N LEU A 42 -7.33 -22.11 22.22
CA LEU A 42 -7.35 -20.77 21.63
C LEU A 42 -8.02 -19.75 22.56
N GLY A 43 -8.60 -20.15 23.68
CA GLY A 43 -9.47 -19.31 24.48
C GLY A 43 -10.82 -19.05 23.82
N GLU A 44 -11.30 -19.99 22.99
CA GLU A 44 -12.56 -19.94 22.25
C GLU A 44 -13.44 -21.16 22.58
N SER A 45 -14.68 -21.17 22.08
CA SER A 45 -15.57 -22.33 22.12
C SER A 45 -15.92 -22.79 20.71
N LEU A 46 -16.58 -23.93 20.56
CA LEU A 46 -17.20 -24.28 19.28
C LEU A 46 -18.20 -23.20 18.89
N TRP A 47 -18.17 -22.77 17.63
CA TRP A 47 -19.12 -21.82 17.10
C TRP A 47 -20.50 -22.45 17.01
N THR A 48 -21.53 -21.76 17.50
CA THR A 48 -22.91 -22.25 17.49
C THR A 48 -23.77 -21.40 16.55
N PRO A 49 -24.52 -22.00 15.62
CA PRO A 49 -25.43 -21.27 14.75
C PRO A 49 -26.57 -20.63 15.57
N LEU A 50 -26.82 -19.34 15.37
CA LEU A 50 -27.97 -18.65 15.96
C LEU A 50 -29.23 -18.99 15.15
N SER A 51 -30.25 -19.53 15.82
CA SER A 51 -31.64 -19.77 15.36
C SER A 51 -31.92 -19.57 13.85
N ASN A 52 -32.11 -20.67 13.09
CA ASN A 52 -32.54 -20.71 11.68
C ASN A 52 -31.79 -19.81 10.67
N ARG A 53 -30.66 -19.17 11.04
CA ARG A 53 -29.85 -18.38 10.11
C ARG A 53 -28.42 -18.92 10.02
N THR A 54 -28.00 -19.18 8.79
CA THR A 54 -26.65 -19.63 8.44
C THR A 54 -25.86 -18.39 7.98
N GLU A 55 -25.38 -17.61 8.93
CA GLU A 55 -24.85 -16.26 8.68
C GLU A 55 -23.41 -16.25 8.11
N LEU A 56 -22.76 -17.42 8.02
CA LEU A 56 -21.38 -17.57 7.55
C LEU A 56 -21.30 -17.91 6.06
N PRO A 57 -20.42 -17.25 5.27
CA PRO A 57 -20.18 -17.58 3.87
C PRO A 57 -19.26 -18.81 3.74
N LEU A 58 -19.68 -19.96 4.29
CA LEU A 58 -18.89 -21.19 4.29
C LEU A 58 -18.64 -21.75 2.88
N ALA A 59 -19.39 -21.29 1.87
CA ALA A 59 -19.12 -21.57 0.46
C ALA A 59 -17.71 -21.14 0.03
N TYR A 60 -17.12 -20.15 0.71
CA TYR A 60 -15.75 -19.73 0.42
C TYR A 60 -14.69 -20.81 0.70
N LEU A 61 -14.96 -21.72 1.65
CA LEU A 61 -14.04 -22.82 1.97
C LEU A 61 -13.90 -23.83 0.84
N SER A 62 -14.97 -24.08 0.08
CA SER A 62 -14.92 -24.95 -1.10
C SER A 62 -14.42 -24.22 -2.32
N TYR A 63 -14.66 -22.91 -2.42
CA TYR A 63 -14.08 -22.09 -3.47
C TYR A 63 -12.54 -22.08 -3.39
N THR A 64 -11.99 -21.79 -2.21
CA THR A 64 -10.53 -21.75 -2.00
C THR A 64 -9.88 -23.12 -2.01
N ASN A 65 -10.62 -24.16 -1.65
CA ASN A 65 -10.15 -25.53 -1.72
C ASN A 65 -11.28 -26.48 -2.16
N PRO A 66 -11.32 -26.86 -3.45
CA PRO A 66 -12.35 -27.75 -3.99
C PRO A 66 -12.46 -29.10 -3.27
N SER A 67 -11.39 -29.58 -2.60
CA SER A 67 -11.45 -30.81 -1.80
C SER A 67 -12.37 -30.68 -0.59
N ASN A 68 -12.72 -29.46 -0.18
CA ASN A 68 -13.63 -29.20 0.91
C ASN A 68 -15.10 -29.36 0.51
N LYS A 69 -15.40 -29.54 -0.78
CA LYS A 69 -16.77 -29.62 -1.28
C LYS A 69 -17.52 -30.80 -0.63
N GLY A 70 -18.64 -30.48 0.02
CA GLY A 70 -19.46 -31.48 0.71
C GLY A 70 -18.98 -31.86 2.11
N LEU A 71 -17.90 -31.24 2.60
CA LEU A 71 -17.48 -31.39 3.99
C LEU A 71 -18.48 -30.75 4.95
N PHE A 72 -18.55 -31.36 6.14
CA PHE A 72 -19.21 -30.82 7.31
C PHE A 72 -18.16 -30.33 8.31
N TYR A 73 -18.50 -29.33 9.10
CA TYR A 73 -17.64 -28.74 10.12
C TYR A 73 -18.29 -28.85 11.49
N TRP A 74 -17.51 -29.20 12.52
CA TRP A 74 -18.00 -29.24 13.88
C TRP A 74 -18.49 -27.86 14.36
N THR A 75 -19.68 -27.85 14.98
CA THR A 75 -20.30 -26.67 15.62
C THR A 75 -20.73 -27.00 17.04
N GLY A 76 -21.01 -25.97 17.85
CA GLY A 76 -21.67 -26.12 19.15
C GLY A 76 -23.17 -26.42 19.00
N GLY A 77 -23.79 -26.96 20.05
CA GLY A 77 -25.21 -27.31 20.10
C GLY A 77 -25.93 -26.73 21.32
N SER A 78 -27.26 -26.83 21.38
CA SER A 78 -28.09 -26.34 22.50
C SER A 78 -28.03 -27.23 23.75
N ALA A 79 -27.49 -28.44 23.64
CA ALA A 79 -27.10 -29.32 24.72
C ALA A 79 -25.85 -30.10 24.29
N ASP A 80 -24.87 -30.28 25.19
CA ASP A 80 -23.57 -30.94 24.95
C ASP A 80 -23.62 -32.39 24.41
N ARG A 81 -24.81 -32.93 24.08
CA ARG A 81 -25.01 -34.33 23.68
C ARG A 81 -25.30 -34.56 22.19
N ASP A 82 -25.59 -33.51 21.43
CA ASP A 82 -25.81 -33.64 19.99
C ASP A 82 -24.54 -33.21 19.24
N CYS A 83 -23.79 -34.17 18.71
CA CYS A 83 -22.61 -33.92 17.88
C CYS A 83 -23.04 -33.33 16.53
N LEU A 84 -23.24 -32.01 16.55
CA LEU A 84 -23.76 -31.21 15.47
C LEU A 84 -22.63 -30.75 14.54
N ALA A 85 -22.87 -30.88 13.24
CA ALA A 85 -22.00 -30.35 12.21
C ALA A 85 -22.80 -29.54 11.19
N ILE A 86 -22.14 -28.59 10.55
CA ILE A 86 -22.73 -27.73 9.52
C ILE A 86 -22.04 -27.96 8.18
N SER A 87 -22.83 -28.10 7.11
CA SER A 87 -22.30 -28.13 5.75
C SER A 87 -21.93 -26.73 5.26
N GLN A 88 -21.20 -26.65 4.16
CA GLN A 88 -20.85 -25.36 3.53
C GLN A 88 -22.05 -24.56 3.02
N ASN A 89 -23.18 -25.22 2.79
CA ASN A 89 -24.44 -24.59 2.38
C ASN A 89 -25.30 -24.21 3.60
N GLY A 90 -24.75 -24.34 4.82
CA GLY A 90 -25.44 -24.03 6.06
C GLY A 90 -26.37 -25.13 6.57
N THR A 91 -26.37 -26.32 5.97
CA THR A 91 -27.24 -27.42 6.43
C THR A 91 -26.68 -28.04 7.70
N LEU A 92 -27.48 -28.06 8.76
CA LEU A 92 -27.12 -28.72 10.01
C LEU A 92 -27.41 -30.23 9.94
N ALA A 93 -26.51 -31.03 10.50
CA ALA A 93 -26.66 -32.47 10.63
C ALA A 93 -26.10 -32.96 11.96
N ILE A 94 -26.80 -33.91 12.58
CA ILE A 94 -26.26 -34.67 13.72
C ILE A 94 -25.48 -35.84 13.15
N THR A 95 -24.27 -36.06 13.66
CA THR A 95 -23.40 -37.17 13.26
C THR A 95 -22.77 -37.85 14.48
N THR A 96 -22.01 -38.92 14.27
CA THR A 96 -21.24 -39.58 15.33
C THR A 96 -20.12 -38.67 15.83
N CYS A 97 -20.00 -38.50 17.15
CA CYS A 97 -18.96 -37.70 17.80
C CYS A 97 -17.52 -38.14 17.48
N GLU A 98 -17.37 -39.39 17.02
CA GLU A 98 -16.09 -39.98 16.59
C GLU A 98 -15.76 -39.66 15.12
N ALA A 99 -16.65 -38.97 14.39
CA ALA A 99 -16.32 -38.50 13.06
C ALA A 99 -15.13 -37.53 13.10
N ASN A 100 -14.24 -37.65 12.11
CA ASN A 100 -13.14 -36.70 11.96
C ASN A 100 -13.59 -35.59 11.01
N LEU A 101 -13.90 -34.42 11.55
CA LEU A 101 -14.34 -33.26 10.78
C LEU A 101 -13.48 -32.03 11.12
N PRO A 102 -13.31 -31.09 10.17
CA PRO A 102 -12.77 -29.77 10.47
C PRO A 102 -13.69 -29.01 11.46
N VAL A 103 -13.18 -27.95 12.08
CA VAL A 103 -13.83 -27.31 13.23
C VAL A 103 -14.11 -25.84 12.99
N LEU A 104 -15.27 -25.36 13.41
CA LEU A 104 -15.56 -23.93 13.56
C LEU A 104 -15.47 -23.55 15.04
N CYS A 105 -14.50 -22.71 15.39
CA CYS A 105 -14.43 -22.07 16.71
C CYS A 105 -14.97 -20.64 16.63
N THR A 106 -15.45 -20.11 17.76
CA THR A 106 -15.74 -18.69 17.91
C THR A 106 -14.47 -17.85 17.67
N GLN A 107 -14.67 -16.57 17.37
CA GLN A 107 -13.62 -15.55 17.38
C GLN A 107 -14.07 -14.41 18.28
N SER A 108 -13.55 -14.38 19.51
CA SER A 108 -13.91 -13.40 20.54
C SER A 108 -12.82 -12.37 20.81
N ALA A 109 -11.68 -12.44 20.10
CA ALA A 109 -10.67 -11.39 20.14
C ALA A 109 -11.28 -10.06 19.69
N GLN A 110 -10.89 -8.98 20.38
CA GLN A 110 -11.38 -7.65 20.07
C GLN A 110 -10.81 -7.17 18.74
N LEU A 111 -11.54 -6.27 18.08
CA LEU A 111 -11.05 -5.58 16.90
C LEU A 111 -9.94 -4.59 17.33
N PHE A 112 -8.80 -4.62 16.64
CA PHE A 112 -7.79 -3.59 16.81
C PHE A 112 -8.34 -2.22 16.36
N THR A 113 -8.17 -1.21 17.21
CA THR A 113 -8.39 0.20 16.90
C THR A 113 -7.19 1.01 17.38
N LEU A 114 -7.06 2.26 16.90
CA LEU A 114 -5.99 3.17 17.32
C LEU A 114 -5.85 3.30 18.86
N ASN A 115 -6.96 3.17 19.60
CA ASN A 115 -7.01 3.35 21.05
C ASN A 115 -7.07 2.05 21.84
N GLN A 116 -7.19 0.89 21.17
CA GLN A 116 -7.45 -0.39 21.83
C GLN A 116 -6.76 -1.53 21.10
N THR A 117 -5.77 -2.13 21.76
CA THR A 117 -5.09 -3.35 21.34
C THR A 117 -4.98 -4.32 22.51
N ASP A 118 -5.32 -5.59 22.30
CA ASP A 118 -5.17 -6.65 23.30
C ASP A 118 -4.12 -7.66 22.81
N THR A 119 -2.90 -7.56 23.33
CA THR A 119 -1.77 -8.47 23.06
C THR A 119 -1.57 -9.50 24.17
N SER A 120 -2.58 -9.69 25.05
CA SER A 120 -2.48 -10.64 26.15
C SER A 120 -2.21 -12.07 25.66
N ALA A 121 -1.57 -12.88 26.51
CA ALA A 121 -1.16 -14.25 26.19
C ALA A 121 -2.29 -15.13 25.61
N ARG A 122 -3.56 -14.84 25.95
CA ARG A 122 -4.74 -15.54 25.41
C ARG A 122 -4.86 -15.42 23.88
N TRP A 123 -4.44 -14.30 23.31
CA TRP A 123 -4.54 -14.03 21.88
C TRP A 123 -3.24 -14.25 21.12
N GLN A 124 -2.16 -14.58 21.82
CA GLN A 124 -0.86 -14.80 21.21
C GLN A 124 -0.83 -16.10 20.39
N THR A 125 -0.05 -16.07 19.33
CA THR A 125 0.23 -17.25 18.49
C THR A 125 1.69 -17.23 18.08
N THR A 126 2.26 -18.40 17.85
CA THR A 126 3.68 -18.54 17.53
C THR A 126 3.85 -19.33 16.23
N ILE A 127 4.74 -18.84 15.38
CA ILE A 127 5.20 -19.52 14.16
C ILE A 127 6.70 -19.75 14.23
N THR A 128 7.21 -20.65 13.38
CA THR A 128 8.65 -20.92 13.30
C THR A 128 9.10 -20.86 11.85
N THR A 129 10.17 -20.09 11.60
CA THR A 129 10.76 -19.91 10.27
C THR A 129 12.20 -19.42 10.41
N GLY A 130 13.11 -19.82 9.51
CA GLY A 130 14.51 -19.37 9.56
C GLY A 130 15.25 -19.64 10.87
N GLY A 131 14.83 -20.63 11.67
CA GLY A 131 15.38 -20.88 13.01
C GLY A 131 14.88 -19.91 14.10
N GLN A 132 13.97 -19.01 13.76
CA GLN A 132 13.29 -18.11 14.70
C GLN A 132 11.93 -18.66 15.10
N THR A 133 11.57 -18.43 16.36
CA THR A 133 10.25 -18.67 16.94
C THR A 133 9.60 -17.31 17.17
N ILE A 134 8.68 -16.92 16.29
CA ILE A 134 8.10 -15.57 16.25
C ILE A 134 6.71 -15.61 16.88
N THR A 135 6.52 -14.84 17.94
CA THR A 135 5.25 -14.73 18.67
C THR A 135 4.53 -13.43 18.28
N GLY A 136 3.40 -13.58 17.60
CA GLY A 136 2.46 -12.50 17.31
C GLY A 136 1.18 -12.65 18.13
N TYR A 137 0.11 -11.98 17.70
CA TYR A 137 -1.21 -12.10 18.30
C TYR A 137 -2.30 -12.08 17.23
N ARG A 138 -3.55 -12.32 17.61
CA ARG A 138 -4.70 -12.20 16.72
C ARG A 138 -5.69 -11.17 17.22
N ASP A 139 -6.32 -10.47 16.30
CA ASP A 139 -7.50 -9.65 16.56
C ASP A 139 -8.74 -10.30 15.91
N LYS A 140 -9.86 -9.57 15.92
CA LYS A 140 -11.11 -10.03 15.27
C LYS A 140 -10.93 -10.40 13.78
N LEU A 141 -9.97 -9.79 13.07
CA LEU A 141 -9.86 -9.85 11.61
C LEU A 141 -8.71 -10.72 11.10
N SER A 142 -7.60 -10.77 11.85
CA SER A 142 -6.30 -11.17 11.32
C SER A 142 -5.35 -11.64 12.42
N PHE A 143 -4.36 -12.45 12.04
CA PHE A 143 -3.13 -12.61 12.80
C PHE A 143 -2.18 -11.46 12.47
N ARG A 144 -1.48 -10.97 13.50
CA ARG A 144 -0.62 -9.79 13.47
C ARG A 144 0.74 -10.13 14.05
N PHE A 145 1.79 -9.85 13.28
CA PHE A 145 3.18 -9.96 13.70
C PHE A 145 3.87 -8.65 13.36
N LEU A 146 4.02 -7.79 14.36
CA LEU A 146 4.50 -6.42 14.20
C LEU A 146 5.94 -6.33 14.70
N GLY A 147 6.82 -5.62 13.98
CA GLY A 147 8.20 -5.40 14.41
C GLY A 147 9.13 -6.62 14.27
N ILE A 148 9.01 -7.38 13.18
CA ILE A 148 9.96 -8.46 12.86
C ILE A 148 11.18 -7.88 12.17
N ARG A 149 12.38 -8.15 12.68
CA ARG A 149 13.63 -7.71 12.05
C ARG A 149 13.88 -8.50 10.76
N TYR A 150 14.05 -7.81 9.64
CA TYR A 150 14.37 -8.44 8.36
C TYR A 150 15.83 -8.27 7.95
N ALA A 151 16.54 -7.30 8.52
CA ALA A 151 17.95 -7.06 8.26
C ALA A 151 18.75 -6.86 9.55
N SER A 152 19.99 -7.34 9.54
CA SER A 152 20.97 -7.03 10.58
C SER A 152 21.23 -5.52 10.59
N PRO A 153 21.36 -4.87 11.77
CA PRO A 153 21.65 -3.43 11.84
C PRO A 153 22.89 -3.09 11.02
N PRO A 154 22.76 -2.36 9.90
CA PRO A 154 23.91 -2.03 9.07
C PRO A 154 24.73 -0.94 9.76
N GLN A 155 26.04 -0.93 9.52
CA GLN A 155 26.81 0.29 9.78
C GLN A 155 26.28 1.40 8.88
N ARG A 156 26.27 2.65 9.36
CA ARG A 156 25.84 3.80 8.56
C ARG A 156 26.57 3.82 7.21
N PHE A 157 25.80 4.06 6.15
CA PHE A 157 26.24 4.07 4.74
C PHE A 157 26.85 2.73 4.29
N THR A 158 26.24 1.62 4.69
CA THR A 158 26.51 0.29 4.13
C THR A 158 25.21 -0.39 3.73
N TYR A 159 25.30 -1.31 2.77
CA TYR A 159 24.15 -2.12 2.35
C TYR A 159 23.71 -3.08 3.45
N SER A 160 22.40 -3.26 3.60
CA SER A 160 21.82 -4.20 4.55
C SER A 160 22.03 -5.65 4.11
N THR A 161 21.91 -6.57 5.07
CA THR A 161 21.97 -8.01 4.83
C THR A 161 20.83 -8.69 5.56
N VAL A 162 20.30 -9.76 4.98
CA VAL A 162 19.16 -10.50 5.54
C VAL A 162 19.49 -10.97 6.95
N TYR A 163 18.57 -10.71 7.88
CA TYR A 163 18.69 -11.16 9.26
C TYR A 163 18.42 -12.66 9.37
N ASN A 164 19.41 -13.41 9.88
CA ASN A 164 19.39 -14.88 9.93
C ASN A 164 19.68 -15.44 11.34
N ASP A 165 19.61 -14.61 12.38
CA ASP A 165 19.82 -15.08 13.75
C ASP A 165 18.66 -15.98 14.19
N ILE A 166 18.96 -16.90 15.10
CA ILE A 166 18.02 -17.89 15.64
C ILE A 166 17.51 -17.46 17.02
N GLY A 167 16.32 -17.93 17.40
CA GLY A 167 15.78 -17.72 18.75
C GLY A 167 14.36 -17.17 18.80
N GLY A 168 13.92 -16.78 19.99
CA GLY A 168 12.59 -16.23 20.22
C GLY A 168 12.50 -14.75 19.83
N VAL A 169 11.46 -14.38 19.08
CA VAL A 169 11.16 -13.00 18.68
C VAL A 169 9.75 -12.64 19.11
N SER A 170 9.62 -11.53 19.85
CA SER A 170 8.32 -10.96 20.19
C SER A 170 7.90 -9.98 19.09
N ALA A 171 6.86 -10.32 18.34
CA ALA A 171 6.27 -9.51 17.28
C ALA A 171 4.90 -8.95 17.69
N LEU A 172 4.80 -8.46 18.93
CA LEU A 172 3.56 -7.93 19.52
C LEU A 172 3.40 -6.42 19.31
N THR A 173 4.47 -5.73 18.96
CA THR A 173 4.53 -4.26 18.80
C THR A 173 5.39 -3.91 17.61
N ALA A 174 5.02 -2.86 16.89
CA ALA A 174 5.84 -2.33 15.81
C ALA A 174 7.29 -2.05 16.25
N GLY A 175 8.24 -2.23 15.32
CA GLY A 175 9.61 -1.77 15.51
C GLY A 175 9.70 -0.24 15.46
N PRO A 176 10.81 0.36 15.93
CA PRO A 176 11.03 1.79 15.85
C PRO A 176 11.03 2.29 14.40
N LYS A 177 10.54 3.52 14.18
CA LYS A 177 10.66 4.21 12.89
C LYS A 177 12.15 4.47 12.59
N CYS A 178 12.51 4.54 11.32
CA CYS A 178 13.83 5.02 10.93
C CYS A 178 13.98 6.51 11.29
N LEU A 179 15.21 6.94 11.63
CA LEU A 179 15.50 8.35 11.89
C LEU A 179 15.04 9.24 10.72
N GLN A 180 14.28 10.28 11.05
CA GLN A 180 13.70 11.30 10.16
C GLN A 180 13.42 12.56 10.99
N SER A 181 13.29 13.73 10.34
CA SER A 181 13.28 15.06 10.99
C SER A 181 12.19 15.24 12.06
N SER A 182 11.06 14.54 11.96
CA SER A 182 9.95 14.59 12.91
C SER A 182 10.17 13.79 14.20
N CYS A 183 11.33 13.14 14.35
CA CYS A 183 11.61 12.20 15.43
C CYS A 183 12.16 12.85 16.71
N THR A 184 11.94 12.14 17.82
CA THR A 184 12.76 12.26 19.03
C THR A 184 13.53 10.95 19.24
N PRO A 185 14.60 10.92 20.06
CA PRO A 185 15.33 9.69 20.36
C PRO A 185 14.48 8.56 20.98
N SER A 186 13.28 8.86 21.47
CA SER A 186 12.34 7.86 22.00
C SER A 186 11.37 7.30 20.96
N THR A 187 11.24 7.91 19.78
CA THR A 187 10.27 7.50 18.75
C THR A 187 10.90 6.87 17.52
N CYS A 188 12.21 7.04 17.31
CA CYS A 188 12.94 6.58 16.13
C CYS A 188 14.34 6.06 16.45
N SER A 189 14.93 5.28 15.54
CA SER A 189 16.24 4.64 15.70
C SER A 189 16.94 4.46 14.36
N GLU A 190 18.28 4.39 14.33
CA GLU A 190 19.00 3.85 13.15
C GLU A 190 18.85 2.33 13.04
N ASP A 191 18.66 1.67 14.18
CA ASP A 191 18.23 0.28 14.23
C ASP A 191 16.72 0.20 13.98
N CYS A 192 16.32 0.26 12.71
CA CYS A 192 14.92 0.42 12.30
C CYS A 192 14.44 -0.54 11.20
N LEU A 193 15.29 -1.48 10.73
CA LEU A 193 14.96 -2.38 9.62
C LEU A 193 14.05 -3.54 10.06
N PHE A 194 12.80 -3.18 10.31
CA PHE A 194 11.71 -4.04 10.75
C PHE A 194 10.57 -4.07 9.71
N LEU A 195 9.83 -5.17 9.71
CA LEU A 195 8.62 -5.36 8.93
C LEU A 195 7.46 -5.81 9.81
N ASN A 196 6.25 -5.65 9.29
CA ASN A 196 5.01 -6.08 9.91
C ASN A 196 4.27 -7.03 8.96
N VAL A 197 3.59 -8.04 9.50
CA VAL A 197 2.82 -9.02 8.75
C VAL A 197 1.40 -9.12 9.31
N TRP A 198 0.41 -8.96 8.43
CA TRP A 198 -0.99 -9.28 8.69
C TRP A 198 -1.40 -10.44 7.80
N THR A 199 -2.03 -11.46 8.37
CA THR A 199 -2.43 -12.66 7.61
C THR A 199 -3.78 -13.22 8.07
N PRO A 200 -4.66 -13.67 7.15
CA PRO A 200 -5.89 -14.37 7.47
C PRO A 200 -5.69 -15.88 7.68
N TYR A 201 -4.47 -16.39 7.48
CA TYR A 201 -4.20 -17.82 7.42
C TYR A 201 -2.83 -18.17 8.02
N LEU A 202 -2.80 -19.18 8.90
CA LEU A 202 -1.56 -19.79 9.38
C LEU A 202 -1.52 -21.29 9.04
N PRO A 203 -0.48 -21.78 8.35
CA PRO A 203 -0.35 -23.19 7.99
C PRO A 203 0.00 -24.04 9.21
N SER A 204 -0.48 -25.28 9.23
CA SER A 204 -0.17 -26.22 10.31
C SER A 204 1.21 -26.85 10.24
N SER A 205 1.82 -26.84 9.04
CA SER A 205 3.18 -27.33 8.76
C SER A 205 3.87 -26.34 7.82
N PRO A 206 5.16 -26.02 8.05
CA PRO A 206 5.94 -25.19 7.14
C PRO A 206 6.03 -25.75 5.71
N SER A 207 5.84 -27.06 5.51
CA SER A 207 6.02 -27.72 4.21
C SER A 207 4.80 -27.67 3.28
N THR A 208 3.65 -27.15 3.72
CA THR A 208 2.41 -27.17 2.94
C THR A 208 2.29 -25.94 2.03
N THR A 209 2.77 -26.05 0.79
CA THR A 209 2.72 -24.95 -0.21
C THR A 209 1.36 -24.79 -0.89
N LYS A 210 0.52 -25.84 -0.94
CA LYS A 210 -0.73 -25.89 -1.72
C LYS A 210 -1.87 -24.96 -1.25
N LYS A 211 -1.67 -24.16 -0.20
CA LYS A 211 -2.70 -23.29 0.43
C LYS A 211 -2.22 -21.87 0.70
N LEU A 212 -1.05 -21.49 0.21
CA LEU A 212 -0.47 -20.18 0.48
C LEU A 212 -1.24 -19.07 -0.27
N LYS A 213 -1.24 -17.87 0.31
CA LYS A 213 -1.98 -16.71 -0.18
C LYS A 213 -1.03 -15.73 -0.86
N PRO A 214 -1.47 -14.97 -1.89
CA PRO A 214 -0.66 -13.91 -2.46
C PRO A 214 -0.22 -12.89 -1.40
N VAL A 215 0.94 -12.29 -1.62
CA VAL A 215 1.57 -11.35 -0.69
C VAL A 215 1.51 -9.94 -1.27
N MET A 216 0.84 -9.04 -0.57
CA MET A 216 0.87 -7.59 -0.80
C MET A 216 2.07 -7.00 -0.05
N PHE A 217 3.13 -6.60 -0.75
CA PHE A 217 4.33 -5.99 -0.16
C PHE A 217 4.30 -4.46 -0.29
N TRP A 218 3.95 -3.81 0.81
CA TRP A 218 3.76 -2.36 0.91
C TRP A 218 5.06 -1.62 1.18
N ILE A 219 5.32 -0.60 0.36
CA ILE A 219 6.40 0.37 0.51
C ILE A 219 5.78 1.74 0.76
N HIS A 220 6.01 2.32 1.94
CA HIS A 220 5.42 3.61 2.30
C HIS A 220 6.05 4.76 1.50
N GLY A 221 5.29 5.85 1.33
CA GLY A 221 5.78 7.12 0.80
C GLY A 221 6.46 8.01 1.84
N GLY A 222 6.54 9.31 1.56
CA GLY A 222 7.16 10.32 2.43
C GLY A 222 8.42 10.97 1.84
N ALA A 223 8.42 11.22 0.51
CA ALA A 223 9.51 11.88 -0.22
C ALA A 223 10.92 11.31 0.03
N PHE A 224 11.00 10.03 0.37
CA PHE A 224 12.22 9.33 0.85
C PHE A 224 12.87 9.92 2.11
N VAL A 225 12.27 10.88 2.80
CA VAL A 225 12.83 11.53 4.00
C VAL A 225 12.04 11.20 5.27
N GLU A 226 10.80 10.75 5.15
CA GLU A 226 9.91 10.42 6.26
C GLU A 226 9.02 9.20 5.95
N GLY A 227 8.23 8.79 6.95
CA GLY A 227 7.29 7.68 6.87
C GLY A 227 7.70 6.45 7.70
N THR A 228 6.80 5.48 7.79
CA THR A 228 7.05 4.21 8.50
C THR A 228 6.10 3.12 8.03
N GLY A 229 6.57 1.87 7.99
CA GLY A 229 5.71 0.70 7.76
C GLY A 229 4.63 0.48 8.83
N SER A 230 4.66 1.21 9.95
CA SER A 230 3.69 1.08 11.03
C SER A 230 2.67 2.23 11.11
N ASP A 231 2.54 3.02 10.04
CA ASP A 231 1.48 4.03 9.95
C ASP A 231 0.10 3.35 9.99
N PRO A 232 -0.80 3.79 10.86
CA PRO A 232 -2.10 3.15 10.99
C PRO A 232 -3.02 3.40 9.78
N THR A 233 -2.79 4.44 8.96
CA THR A 233 -3.53 4.72 7.71
C THR A 233 -3.61 3.49 6.83
N PHE A 234 -2.51 2.72 6.78
CA PHE A 234 -2.38 1.51 5.99
C PHE A 234 -2.17 0.24 6.85
N ASP A 235 -2.79 0.17 8.04
CA ASP A 235 -2.88 -1.10 8.79
C ASP A 235 -3.47 -2.20 7.88
N GLY A 236 -2.72 -3.29 7.72
CA GLY A 236 -3.04 -4.35 6.76
C GLY A 236 -4.17 -5.29 7.19
N GLY A 237 -4.72 -5.17 8.39
CA GLY A 237 -5.65 -6.17 8.93
C GLY A 237 -6.95 -6.30 8.14
N ASN A 238 -7.51 -5.18 7.67
CA ASN A 238 -8.72 -5.16 6.84
C ASN A 238 -8.46 -5.77 5.46
N MET A 239 -7.37 -5.33 4.81
CA MET A 239 -6.95 -5.86 3.51
C MET A 239 -6.62 -7.35 3.57
N ALA A 240 -5.92 -7.83 4.61
CA ALA A 240 -5.59 -9.24 4.77
C ALA A 240 -6.85 -10.12 4.90
N SER A 241 -7.77 -9.71 5.79
CA SER A 241 -8.99 -10.45 6.08
C SER A 241 -9.97 -10.47 4.92
N ARG A 242 -10.25 -9.29 4.34
CA ARG A 242 -11.18 -9.18 3.21
C ARG A 242 -10.55 -9.64 1.91
N GLY A 243 -9.30 -9.31 1.65
CA GLY A 243 -8.61 -9.70 0.41
C GLY A 243 -8.26 -11.18 0.32
N ASP A 244 -8.23 -11.91 1.44
CA ASP A 244 -7.60 -13.24 1.52
C ASP A 244 -6.16 -13.22 0.98
N VAL A 245 -5.39 -12.24 1.47
CA VAL A 245 -3.98 -11.99 1.10
C VAL A 245 -3.15 -11.84 2.36
N VAL A 246 -1.84 -12.06 2.27
CA VAL A 246 -0.90 -11.64 3.31
C VAL A 246 -0.44 -10.23 3.00
N VAL A 247 -0.51 -9.32 3.98
CA VAL A 247 -0.01 -7.95 3.83
C VAL A 247 1.28 -7.83 4.63
N VAL A 248 2.32 -7.29 3.98
CA VAL A 248 3.61 -6.99 4.60
C VAL A 248 3.92 -5.52 4.40
N SER A 249 4.29 -4.81 5.47
CA SER A 249 4.83 -3.46 5.37
C SER A 249 6.22 -3.40 5.97
N ILE A 250 7.06 -2.49 5.49
CA ILE A 250 8.46 -2.38 5.91
C ILE A 250 8.80 -0.96 6.33
N ASN A 251 9.76 -0.84 7.23
CA ASN A 251 10.60 0.35 7.31
C ASN A 251 11.80 0.18 6.38
N TYR A 252 12.33 1.28 5.83
CA TYR A 252 13.60 1.33 5.11
C TYR A 252 14.32 2.64 5.48
N ARG A 253 15.65 2.72 5.32
CA ARG A 253 16.38 3.95 5.66
C ARG A 253 15.98 5.12 4.75
N LEU A 254 15.87 6.30 5.34
CA LEU A 254 15.37 7.53 4.75
C LEU A 254 16.45 8.62 4.75
N GLY A 255 16.23 9.67 3.96
CA GLY A 255 17.08 10.85 3.86
C GLY A 255 18.54 10.51 3.62
N THR A 256 19.42 11.34 4.17
CA THR A 256 20.88 11.17 4.04
C THR A 256 21.33 9.77 4.46
N LEU A 257 20.72 9.18 5.49
CA LEU A 257 21.05 7.83 5.97
C LEU A 257 20.73 6.72 4.95
N GLY A 258 19.73 6.94 4.10
CA GLY A 258 19.28 6.01 3.06
C GLY A 258 19.88 6.26 1.67
N PHE A 259 20.28 7.49 1.35
CA PHE A 259 20.49 7.89 -0.04
C PHE A 259 21.81 8.65 -0.32
N LEU A 260 22.64 8.93 0.70
CA LEU A 260 23.92 9.62 0.49
C LEU A 260 24.84 8.84 -0.46
N ALA A 261 25.39 9.53 -1.47
CA ALA A 261 26.54 9.07 -2.22
C ALA A 261 27.76 9.98 -2.00
N LEU A 262 28.97 9.44 -2.14
CA LEU A 262 30.23 10.17 -2.06
C LEU A 262 31.14 9.77 -3.24
N ASP A 263 32.04 10.66 -3.62
CA ASP A 263 33.09 10.37 -4.60
C ASP A 263 34.30 9.68 -3.94
N ASP A 264 34.03 8.58 -3.24
CA ASP A 264 35.02 7.77 -2.51
C ASP A 264 35.15 6.33 -3.06
N GLY A 265 34.32 5.98 -4.05
CA GLY A 265 34.26 4.67 -4.69
C GLY A 265 33.63 3.56 -3.86
N VAL A 266 33.11 3.85 -2.66
CA VAL A 266 32.51 2.86 -1.75
C VAL A 266 31.12 3.25 -1.24
N THR A 267 30.82 4.54 -1.16
CA THR A 267 29.55 5.10 -0.69
C THR A 267 28.69 5.48 -1.89
N ASN A 268 28.00 4.50 -2.47
CA ASN A 268 27.35 4.67 -3.78
C ASN A 268 25.83 4.95 -3.70
N GLY A 269 25.31 5.40 -2.55
CA GLY A 269 23.87 5.65 -2.37
C GLY A 269 23.01 4.38 -2.38
N ASN A 270 21.70 4.59 -2.56
CA ASN A 270 20.68 3.52 -2.66
C ASN A 270 20.59 2.55 -1.48
N PHE A 271 21.04 2.93 -0.28
CA PHE A 271 20.93 2.07 0.90
C PHE A 271 19.47 1.79 1.28
N GLY A 272 18.58 2.77 1.14
CA GLY A 272 17.13 2.60 1.34
C GLY A 272 16.51 1.63 0.33
N ILE A 273 16.91 1.69 -0.95
CA ILE A 273 16.48 0.73 -1.99
C ILE A 273 17.00 -0.67 -1.67
N ALA A 274 18.27 -0.79 -1.25
CA ALA A 274 18.85 -2.05 -0.83
C ALA A 274 18.13 -2.67 0.38
N ASP A 275 17.64 -1.84 1.32
CA ASP A 275 16.83 -2.29 2.45
C ASP A 275 15.51 -2.91 1.99
N GLN A 276 14.81 -2.28 1.04
CA GLN A 276 13.57 -2.82 0.47
C GLN A 276 13.80 -4.16 -0.23
N ILE A 277 14.90 -4.30 -0.98
CA ILE A 277 15.27 -5.56 -1.65
C ILE A 277 15.67 -6.64 -0.63
N THR A 278 16.35 -6.26 0.46
CA THR A 278 16.68 -7.17 1.56
C THR A 278 15.43 -7.67 2.27
N ALA A 279 14.42 -6.81 2.44
CA ALA A 279 13.12 -7.22 2.97
C ALA A 279 12.41 -8.20 2.02
N LEU A 280 12.46 -7.97 0.70
CA LEU A 280 11.95 -8.94 -0.29
C LEU A 280 12.66 -10.29 -0.19
N ASP A 281 13.98 -10.31 -0.01
CA ASP A 281 14.73 -11.55 0.19
C ASP A 281 14.32 -12.28 1.47
N TRP A 282 14.11 -11.54 2.56
CA TRP A 282 13.58 -12.09 3.80
C TRP A 282 12.18 -12.68 3.60
N ILE A 283 11.29 -11.97 2.90
CA ILE A 283 9.92 -12.43 2.61
C ILE A 283 9.95 -13.73 1.80
N ARG A 284 10.74 -13.78 0.73
CA ARG A 284 10.85 -14.99 -0.10
C ARG A 284 11.34 -16.20 0.70
N ALA A 285 12.22 -15.98 1.67
CA ALA A 285 12.71 -17.04 2.54
C ALA A 285 11.69 -17.47 3.63
N ASN A 286 10.88 -16.54 4.15
CA ASN A 286 10.16 -16.76 5.41
C ASN A 286 8.62 -16.70 5.34
N ILE A 287 8.03 -16.03 4.33
CA ILE A 287 6.60 -15.67 4.34
C ILE A 287 5.65 -16.87 4.28
N HIS A 288 6.12 -18.01 3.79
CA HIS A 288 5.39 -19.28 3.79
C HIS A 288 4.92 -19.70 5.18
N ALA A 289 5.69 -19.41 6.24
CA ALA A 289 5.31 -19.71 7.62
C ALA A 289 4.17 -18.82 8.13
N PHE A 290 3.95 -17.68 7.50
CA PHE A 290 2.84 -16.75 7.76
C PHE A 290 1.65 -17.00 6.82
N GLY A 291 1.70 -18.08 6.02
CA GLY A 291 0.65 -18.43 5.07
C GLY A 291 0.73 -17.70 3.73
N GLY A 292 1.79 -16.93 3.47
CA GLY A 292 1.99 -16.22 2.20
C GLY A 292 2.78 -17.02 1.18
N ASP A 293 2.53 -16.83 -0.09
CA ASP A 293 3.22 -17.49 -1.18
C ASP A 293 4.45 -16.66 -1.62
N PRO A 294 5.69 -17.17 -1.42
CA PRO A 294 6.90 -16.44 -1.80
C PRO A 294 7.08 -16.29 -3.32
N GLN A 295 6.26 -16.94 -4.15
CA GLN A 295 6.26 -16.83 -5.61
C GLN A 295 5.17 -15.89 -6.15
N HIS A 296 4.21 -15.49 -5.32
CA HIS A 296 3.11 -14.58 -5.71
C HIS A 296 3.15 -13.31 -4.86
N ILE A 297 4.22 -12.53 -5.03
CA ILE A 297 4.42 -11.25 -4.35
C ILE A 297 4.03 -10.11 -5.30
N THR A 298 3.13 -9.24 -4.87
CA THR A 298 2.80 -7.97 -5.52
C THR A 298 3.44 -6.84 -4.73
N ILE A 299 4.37 -6.11 -5.35
CA ILE A 299 4.93 -4.90 -4.75
C ILE A 299 3.99 -3.73 -5.02
N PHE A 300 3.74 -2.90 -4.00
CA PHE A 300 2.93 -1.71 -4.16
C PHE A 300 3.38 -0.61 -3.21
N GLY A 301 3.24 0.63 -3.65
CA GLY A 301 3.62 1.79 -2.87
C GLY A 301 2.93 3.05 -3.39
N GLN A 302 2.94 4.08 -2.54
CA GLN A 302 2.34 5.37 -2.84
C GLN A 302 3.39 6.49 -2.72
N SER A 303 3.32 7.52 -3.58
CA SER A 303 4.30 8.62 -3.59
C SER A 303 5.73 8.11 -3.82
N ALA A 304 6.71 8.50 -3.01
CA ALA A 304 8.06 7.91 -3.01
C ALA A 304 8.10 6.37 -2.86
N GLY A 305 7.04 5.76 -2.30
CA GLY A 305 6.86 4.31 -2.30
C GLY A 305 6.49 3.76 -3.69
N ALA A 306 5.74 4.50 -4.49
CA ALA A 306 5.51 4.20 -5.90
C ALA A 306 6.80 4.39 -6.73
N ASP A 307 7.59 5.42 -6.44
CA ASP A 307 8.92 5.58 -7.07
C ASP A 307 9.90 4.48 -6.67
N SER A 308 9.79 3.97 -5.44
CA SER A 308 10.48 2.75 -5.03
C SER A 308 10.05 1.55 -5.88
N VAL A 309 8.74 1.36 -6.11
CA VAL A 309 8.23 0.32 -7.01
C VAL A 309 8.75 0.51 -8.44
N LYS A 310 8.81 1.76 -8.93
CA LYS A 310 9.39 2.13 -10.24
C LYS A 310 10.86 1.70 -10.33
N VAL A 311 11.68 2.00 -9.32
CA VAL A 311 13.08 1.54 -9.22
C VAL A 311 13.16 0.01 -9.19
N LEU A 312 12.29 -0.67 -8.44
CA LEU A 312 12.30 -2.13 -8.36
C LEU A 312 11.89 -2.80 -9.67
N LEU A 313 11.04 -2.17 -10.50
CA LEU A 313 10.70 -2.63 -11.83
C LEU A 313 11.90 -2.66 -12.79
N GLU A 314 12.90 -1.81 -12.56
CA GLU A 314 14.12 -1.75 -13.39
C GLU A 314 15.41 -2.16 -12.69
N SER A 315 15.35 -2.58 -11.42
CA SER A 315 16.54 -2.96 -10.70
C SER A 315 16.96 -4.38 -11.06
N PRO A 316 18.20 -4.62 -11.56
CA PRO A 316 18.71 -5.98 -11.78
C PRO A 316 18.72 -6.85 -10.51
N LYS A 317 18.72 -6.22 -9.33
CA LYS A 317 18.70 -6.90 -8.02
C LYS A 317 17.29 -7.26 -7.56
N ALA A 318 16.25 -6.68 -8.15
CA ALA A 318 14.85 -6.89 -7.77
C ALA A 318 14.07 -7.72 -8.79
N ILE A 319 14.39 -7.62 -10.08
CA ILE A 319 13.74 -8.39 -11.15
C ILE A 319 13.74 -9.89 -10.81
N GLY A 320 12.56 -10.51 -10.88
CA GLY A 320 12.35 -11.92 -10.53
C GLY A 320 12.05 -12.20 -9.06
N LYS A 321 11.94 -11.16 -8.21
CA LYS A 321 11.53 -11.29 -6.79
C LYS A 321 10.05 -11.03 -6.54
N PHE A 322 9.32 -10.54 -7.54
CA PHE A 322 7.89 -10.22 -7.47
C PHE A 322 7.19 -10.59 -8.78
N GLN A 323 5.88 -10.70 -8.74
CA GLN A 323 5.02 -11.21 -9.80
C GLN A 323 4.05 -10.15 -10.36
N ALA A 324 3.85 -9.03 -9.66
CA ALA A 324 3.04 -7.89 -10.11
C ALA A 324 3.46 -6.61 -9.39
N ALA A 325 3.13 -5.45 -9.95
CA ALA A 325 3.47 -4.14 -9.39
C ALA A 325 2.28 -3.16 -9.43
N ILE A 326 2.13 -2.35 -8.38
CA ILE A 326 1.15 -1.27 -8.31
C ILE A 326 1.86 0.05 -7.95
N LEU A 327 1.75 1.06 -8.82
CA LEU A 327 2.27 2.42 -8.56
C LEU A 327 1.10 3.35 -8.27
N MET A 328 1.12 3.98 -7.09
CA MET A 328 0.05 4.88 -6.65
C MET A 328 0.59 6.31 -6.54
N SER A 329 0.22 7.17 -7.48
CA SER A 329 0.71 8.56 -7.58
C SER A 329 2.23 8.65 -7.58
N SER A 330 2.89 8.06 -8.59
CA SER A 330 4.34 8.17 -8.76
C SER A 330 4.72 9.62 -9.07
N LEU A 331 5.83 10.11 -8.50
CA LEU A 331 6.39 11.39 -8.92
C LEU A 331 7.17 11.15 -10.21
N THR A 332 6.66 11.67 -11.32
CA THR A 332 7.29 11.46 -12.62
C THR A 332 6.86 12.60 -13.55
N GLY A 333 7.83 13.39 -14.00
CA GLY A 333 7.64 14.55 -14.86
C GLY A 333 8.66 15.66 -14.65
N GLN A 334 8.17 16.89 -14.53
CA GLN A 334 8.93 18.14 -14.41
C GLN A 334 8.90 18.66 -12.96
N GLY A 335 9.47 19.84 -12.74
CA GLY A 335 9.40 20.51 -11.44
C GLY A 335 10.02 19.68 -10.32
N PHE A 336 9.25 19.41 -9.26
CA PHE A 336 9.73 18.60 -8.14
C PHE A 336 10.03 17.15 -8.54
N ALA A 337 9.25 16.58 -9.46
CA ALA A 337 9.36 15.19 -9.91
C ALA A 337 10.53 14.91 -10.86
N LEU A 338 11.31 15.94 -11.27
CA LEU A 338 12.35 15.79 -12.28
C LEU A 338 13.39 14.72 -11.90
N HIS A 339 13.76 14.66 -10.61
CA HIS A 339 14.78 13.74 -10.09
C HIS A 339 14.27 12.31 -9.91
N ASP A 340 12.95 12.11 -9.88
CA ASP A 340 12.31 10.81 -9.88
C ASP A 340 12.11 10.29 -11.32
N THR A 341 12.06 11.19 -12.32
CA THR A 341 12.04 10.84 -13.75
C THR A 341 13.42 10.44 -14.26
N GLN A 342 14.45 11.21 -13.88
CA GLN A 342 15.83 11.02 -14.31
C GLN A 342 16.73 10.98 -13.09
N TYR A 343 17.21 9.78 -12.76
CA TYR A 343 18.08 9.58 -11.61
C TYR A 343 19.42 10.26 -11.83
N PHE A 344 19.96 10.83 -10.77
CA PHE A 344 21.30 11.38 -10.77
C PHE A 344 22.34 10.27 -10.93
N SER A 345 23.41 10.57 -11.65
CA SER A 345 24.69 9.88 -11.44
C SER A 345 25.24 10.21 -10.03
N ILE A 346 26.13 9.36 -9.52
CA ILE A 346 26.83 9.64 -8.24
C ILE A 346 27.49 11.02 -8.25
N ALA A 347 28.12 11.41 -9.37
CA ALA A 347 28.78 12.71 -9.48
C ALA A 347 27.79 13.89 -9.36
N GLU A 348 26.59 13.76 -9.93
CA GLU A 348 25.54 14.78 -9.80
C GLU A 348 24.98 14.85 -8.38
N GLU A 349 24.75 13.70 -7.73
CA GLU A 349 24.32 13.67 -6.33
C GLU A 349 25.36 14.36 -5.43
N VAL A 350 26.64 14.05 -5.64
CA VAL A 350 27.73 14.67 -4.87
C VAL A 350 27.78 16.18 -5.08
N ALA A 351 27.69 16.62 -6.34
CA ALA A 351 27.73 18.04 -6.69
C ALA A 351 26.54 18.81 -6.12
N GLN A 352 25.34 18.24 -6.16
CA GLN A 352 24.09 18.92 -5.81
C GLN A 352 23.72 18.79 -4.34
N ARG A 353 24.11 17.70 -3.66
CA ARG A 353 23.64 17.35 -2.30
C ARG A 353 24.80 17.06 -1.34
N ALA A 354 25.64 16.06 -1.62
CA ALA A 354 26.61 15.58 -0.63
C ALA A 354 27.62 16.64 -0.19
N ASN A 355 28.11 17.48 -1.12
CA ASN A 355 29.04 18.57 -0.79
C ASN A 355 28.46 19.56 0.22
N ALA A 356 27.16 19.87 0.14
CA ALA A 356 26.50 20.76 1.09
C ALA A 356 26.39 20.11 2.47
N ILE A 357 26.03 18.82 2.53
CA ILE A 357 26.00 18.02 3.77
C ILE A 357 27.39 17.98 4.43
N LEU A 358 28.43 17.73 3.64
CA LEU A 358 29.82 17.70 4.12
C LEU A 358 30.27 19.06 4.66
N ASN A 359 29.80 20.16 4.07
CA ASN A 359 30.10 21.51 4.56
C ASN A 359 29.36 21.80 5.87
N GLU A 360 28.05 21.49 5.95
CA GLU A 360 27.22 21.71 7.15
C GLU A 360 27.73 20.89 8.35
N THR A 361 28.20 19.67 8.12
CA THR A 361 28.75 18.78 9.16
C THR A 361 30.20 19.06 9.52
N GLY A 362 30.91 19.91 8.76
CA GLY A 362 32.35 20.13 8.89
C GLY A 362 33.22 18.97 8.41
N CYS A 363 32.64 17.97 7.72
CA CYS A 363 33.34 16.80 7.23
C CYS A 363 34.03 16.99 5.87
N ALA A 364 33.81 18.09 5.16
CA ALA A 364 34.33 18.31 3.80
C ALA A 364 35.86 18.13 3.66
N ASN A 365 36.63 18.60 4.64
CA ASN A 365 38.10 18.53 4.65
C ASN A 365 38.66 17.38 5.52
N ALA A 366 37.81 16.46 5.99
CA ALA A 366 38.27 15.31 6.76
C ALA A 366 39.12 14.37 5.88
N THR A 367 40.10 13.69 6.47
CA THR A 367 40.90 12.67 5.76
C THR A 367 40.03 11.55 5.16
N SER A 368 38.94 11.22 5.85
CA SER A 368 37.89 10.31 5.39
C SER A 368 36.54 10.98 5.69
N GLN A 369 35.88 11.47 4.63
CA GLN A 369 34.55 12.08 4.72
C GLN A 369 33.54 11.09 5.28
N LEU A 370 33.59 9.83 4.81
CA LEU A 370 32.75 8.73 5.29
C LEU A 370 32.92 8.48 6.80
N ASP A 371 34.16 8.37 7.30
CA ASP A 371 34.39 8.11 8.73
C ASP A 371 34.01 9.30 9.60
N CYS A 372 34.12 10.53 9.08
CA CYS A 372 33.62 11.72 9.75
C CYS A 372 32.09 11.67 9.88
N LEU A 373 31.37 11.43 8.79
CA LEU A 373 29.91 11.34 8.80
C LEU A 373 29.37 10.15 9.62
N ARG A 374 30.12 9.04 9.71
CA ARG A 374 29.76 7.92 10.60
C ARG A 374 29.86 8.24 12.08
N LYS A 375 30.71 9.20 12.46
CA LYS A 375 30.86 9.68 13.85
C LYS A 375 29.92 10.82 14.19
N TYR A 376 29.34 11.47 13.17
CA TYR A 376 28.38 12.55 13.36
C TYR A 376 27.10 12.03 14.03
N ASP A 377 26.44 12.87 14.82
CA ASP A 377 25.19 12.46 15.49
C ASP A 377 24.09 12.18 14.45
N GLY A 378 23.40 11.05 14.58
CA GLY A 378 22.39 10.63 13.60
C GLY A 378 21.17 11.55 13.58
N THR A 379 20.76 12.06 14.75
CA THR A 379 19.61 12.97 14.90
C THR A 379 19.96 14.38 14.39
N GLU A 380 21.20 14.84 14.57
CA GLU A 380 21.63 16.09 13.94
C GLU A 380 21.74 15.96 12.41
N LEU A 381 22.19 14.81 11.89
CA LEU A 381 22.38 14.58 10.45
C LEU A 381 21.08 14.65 9.64
N ILE A 382 19.99 14.11 10.18
CA ILE A 382 18.66 14.11 9.55
C ILE A 382 17.90 15.43 9.73
N SER A 383 18.42 16.35 10.56
CA SER A 383 17.86 17.69 10.77
C SER A 383 18.62 18.78 10.02
N LEU A 384 19.59 18.43 9.18
CA LEU A 384 20.32 19.37 8.33
C LEU A 384 19.40 20.06 7.32
N THR A 385 19.84 21.22 6.84
CA THR A 385 19.12 21.93 5.78
C THR A 385 19.30 21.21 4.44
N SER A 386 20.51 20.72 4.18
CA SER A 386 20.79 19.88 3.02
C SER A 386 20.62 18.40 3.35
N HIS A 387 19.96 17.66 2.46
CA HIS A 387 19.82 16.21 2.59
C HIS A 387 19.89 15.52 1.22
N SER A 388 20.27 14.25 1.23
CA SER A 388 20.14 13.34 0.09
C SER A 388 18.84 12.56 0.22
N SER A 389 18.05 12.45 -0.85
CA SER A 389 16.75 11.76 -0.80
C SER A 389 16.36 11.10 -2.13
N ASN A 390 17.30 11.00 -3.06
CA ASN A 390 17.02 10.55 -4.42
C ASN A 390 17.77 9.25 -4.71
N PRO A 391 17.16 8.30 -5.43
CA PRO A 391 17.90 7.19 -6.02
C PRO A 391 18.98 7.69 -6.99
N VAL A 392 20.08 6.94 -7.09
CA VAL A 392 21.22 7.27 -7.97
C VAL A 392 21.61 6.11 -8.87
N ILE A 393 22.18 6.41 -10.04
CA ILE A 393 22.74 5.42 -10.96
C ILE A 393 24.07 4.91 -10.36
N ASP A 394 24.01 3.80 -9.63
CA ASP A 394 25.15 3.21 -8.92
C ASP A 394 25.79 2.03 -9.67
N GLY A 395 25.20 1.60 -10.78
CA GLY A 395 25.64 0.46 -11.57
C GLY A 395 25.40 -0.91 -10.94
N THR A 396 24.76 -0.97 -9.75
CA THR A 396 24.51 -2.22 -9.00
C THR A 396 23.02 -2.46 -8.80
N TYR A 397 22.33 -1.50 -8.18
CA TYR A 397 20.89 -1.52 -7.96
C TYR A 397 20.15 -0.79 -9.07
N ILE A 398 20.74 0.27 -9.63
CA ILE A 398 20.18 1.06 -10.72
C ILE A 398 21.25 1.22 -11.80
N THR A 399 20.92 0.83 -13.04
CA THR A 399 21.87 0.81 -14.16
C THR A 399 21.47 1.72 -15.33
N SER A 400 20.31 2.36 -15.22
CA SER A 400 19.68 3.22 -16.23
C SER A 400 19.28 4.55 -15.62
N SER A 401 19.05 5.55 -16.46
CA SER A 401 18.61 6.88 -16.01
C SER A 401 17.16 6.94 -15.53
N GLY A 402 16.35 5.92 -15.81
CA GLY A 402 14.97 5.82 -15.34
C GLY A 402 14.19 4.68 -16.01
N LEU A 403 13.03 4.36 -15.47
CA LEU A 403 12.16 3.32 -16.04
C LEU A 403 11.81 3.67 -17.49
N LEU A 404 11.91 2.69 -18.39
CA LEU A 404 11.71 2.84 -19.84
C LEU A 404 12.74 3.75 -20.54
N SER A 405 13.82 4.16 -19.88
CA SER A 405 14.90 4.89 -20.55
C SER A 405 15.71 3.92 -21.41
N GLY A 406 15.33 3.70 -22.68
CA GLY A 406 16.04 3.02 -23.78
C GLY A 406 16.82 1.71 -23.50
N THR A 407 17.81 1.76 -22.60
CA THR A 407 18.63 0.65 -22.10
C THR A 407 18.17 0.07 -20.75
N SER A 408 17.14 0.64 -20.13
CA SER A 408 16.60 0.20 -18.84
C SER A 408 16.07 -1.23 -18.95
N PRO A 409 16.48 -2.16 -18.06
CA PRO A 409 15.82 -3.45 -17.95
C PRO A 409 14.41 -3.22 -17.35
N VAL A 410 13.43 -4.00 -17.80
CA VAL A 410 12.04 -3.85 -17.32
C VAL A 410 11.52 -5.21 -16.86
N ALA A 411 11.02 -5.28 -15.63
CA ALA A 411 10.37 -6.47 -15.10
C ALA A 411 9.10 -6.78 -15.90
N HIS A 412 9.02 -7.97 -16.49
CA HIS A 412 7.85 -8.39 -17.25
C HIS A 412 6.76 -8.96 -16.32
N VAL A 413 6.05 -8.07 -15.63
CA VAL A 413 4.97 -8.41 -14.67
C VAL A 413 3.74 -7.54 -14.92
N PRO A 414 2.50 -7.99 -14.59
CA PRO A 414 1.32 -7.13 -14.63
C PRO A 414 1.54 -5.82 -13.87
N LEU A 415 1.06 -4.73 -14.46
CA LEU A 415 1.17 -3.38 -13.93
C LEU A 415 -0.22 -2.79 -13.66
N MET A 416 -0.41 -2.25 -12.47
CA MET A 416 -1.48 -1.30 -12.19
C MET A 416 -0.85 0.03 -11.80
N ILE A 417 -1.30 1.13 -12.39
CA ILE A 417 -0.74 2.46 -12.16
C ILE A 417 -1.89 3.46 -12.10
N GLY A 418 -1.75 4.54 -11.34
CA GLY A 418 -2.79 5.54 -11.31
C GLY A 418 -2.53 6.68 -10.35
N THR A 419 -3.35 7.70 -10.49
CA THR A 419 -3.20 8.99 -9.81
C THR A 419 -4.46 9.34 -9.02
N MET A 420 -4.33 10.33 -8.14
CA MET A 420 -5.47 11.10 -7.66
C MET A 420 -5.83 12.15 -8.71
N ARG A 421 -7.10 12.55 -8.78
CA ARG A 421 -7.51 13.60 -9.74
C ARG A 421 -6.76 14.92 -9.53
N ASP A 422 -6.42 15.25 -8.28
CA ASP A 422 -5.77 16.51 -7.91
C ASP A 422 -4.54 16.28 -7.01
N ASP A 423 -3.67 15.32 -7.35
CA ASP A 423 -2.46 14.98 -6.55
C ASP A 423 -1.72 16.22 -6.05
N ALA A 424 -1.42 17.15 -6.94
CA ALA A 424 -0.59 18.31 -6.62
C ALA A 424 -1.27 19.33 -5.70
N ALA A 425 -2.61 19.31 -5.56
CA ALA A 425 -3.35 20.29 -4.77
C ALA A 425 -2.93 20.30 -3.29
N ALA A 426 -2.38 19.18 -2.80
CA ALA A 426 -1.88 19.06 -1.44
C ALA A 426 -0.51 19.74 -1.22
N PHE A 427 0.24 20.03 -2.29
CA PHE A 427 1.63 20.49 -2.23
C PHE A 427 1.81 21.96 -2.62
N ILE A 428 0.91 22.51 -3.42
CA ILE A 428 0.99 23.90 -3.87
C ILE A 428 0.31 24.85 -2.87
N SER A 429 0.75 26.09 -2.75
CA SER A 429 0.09 27.08 -1.88
C SER A 429 -0.87 27.99 -2.65
N TYR A 430 -1.87 28.52 -1.95
CA TYR A 430 -2.67 29.62 -2.49
C TYR A 430 -1.78 30.84 -2.80
N PRO A 431 -1.98 31.51 -3.95
CA PRO A 431 -1.34 32.78 -4.23
C PRO A 431 -1.64 33.79 -3.12
N SER A 432 -0.61 34.49 -2.63
CA SER A 432 -0.79 35.51 -1.60
C SER A 432 -1.78 36.59 -2.07
N PRO A 433 -2.74 37.01 -1.23
CA PRO A 433 -3.71 38.07 -1.59
C PRO A 433 -3.05 39.39 -2.02
N ASN A 434 -1.80 39.62 -1.59
CA ASN A 434 -1.03 40.82 -1.92
C ASN A 434 0.00 40.60 -3.04
N SER A 435 0.03 39.42 -3.65
CA SER A 435 0.89 39.17 -4.80
C SER A 435 0.35 39.87 -6.04
N ASN A 436 1.23 40.48 -6.84
CA ASN A 436 0.88 41.01 -8.16
C ASN A 436 0.78 39.90 -9.23
N THR A 437 0.89 38.63 -8.81
CA THR A 437 0.87 37.46 -9.69
C THR A 437 -0.55 37.17 -10.12
N THR A 438 -0.88 37.48 -11.36
CA THR A 438 -2.23 37.31 -11.93
C THR A 438 -2.29 36.26 -13.04
N ASP A 439 -1.13 35.70 -13.42
CA ASP A 439 -1.01 34.75 -14.52
C ASP A 439 -0.19 33.51 -14.11
N LEU A 440 -0.40 32.43 -14.87
CA LEU A 440 0.23 31.13 -14.62
C LEU A 440 1.76 31.19 -14.78
N ALA A 441 2.28 31.86 -15.83
CA ALA A 441 3.72 31.87 -16.10
C ALA A 441 4.52 32.53 -14.97
N SER A 442 4.01 33.65 -14.45
CA SER A 442 4.58 34.36 -13.31
C SER A 442 4.58 33.49 -12.06
N LEU A 443 3.50 32.75 -11.80
CA LEU A 443 3.40 31.87 -10.63
C LEU A 443 4.38 30.70 -10.72
N LEU A 444 4.43 30.01 -11.86
CA LEU A 444 5.35 28.90 -12.10
C LEU A 444 6.81 29.36 -11.99
N THR A 445 7.14 30.52 -12.55
CA THR A 445 8.47 31.11 -12.41
C THR A 445 8.78 31.44 -10.95
N SER A 446 7.82 32.01 -10.20
CA SER A 446 8.05 32.36 -8.79
C SER A 446 8.19 31.17 -7.86
N SER A 447 7.73 29.98 -8.25
CA SER A 447 7.95 28.75 -7.48
C SER A 447 9.43 28.35 -7.40
N GLY A 448 10.25 28.77 -8.37
CA GLY A 448 11.64 28.33 -8.51
C GLY A 448 11.81 26.92 -9.07
N LEU A 449 10.73 26.14 -9.23
CA LEU A 449 10.74 24.78 -9.78
C LEU A 449 10.77 24.76 -11.31
N TYR A 450 10.27 25.83 -11.94
CA TYR A 450 10.15 25.94 -13.38
C TYR A 450 10.90 27.17 -13.90
N ASN A 451 11.69 26.98 -14.96
CA ASN A 451 12.38 28.10 -15.60
C ASN A 451 11.38 28.99 -16.36
N THR A 452 11.70 30.28 -16.49
CA THR A 452 10.81 31.29 -17.11
C THR A 452 10.42 30.96 -18.54
N SER A 453 11.33 30.38 -19.33
CA SER A 453 11.05 30.03 -20.72
C SER A 453 10.01 28.92 -20.83
N TYR A 454 10.15 27.89 -20.00
CA TYR A 454 9.20 26.78 -19.92
C TYR A 454 7.83 27.28 -19.43
N ALA A 455 7.79 28.01 -18.33
CA ALA A 455 6.57 28.60 -17.78
C ALA A 455 5.82 29.47 -18.80
N THR A 456 6.55 30.31 -19.55
CA THR A 456 5.98 31.17 -20.61
C THR A 456 5.43 30.34 -21.78
N SER A 457 6.14 29.29 -22.20
CA SER A 457 5.71 28.40 -23.27
C SER A 457 4.40 27.69 -22.91
N VAL A 458 4.32 27.12 -21.69
CA VAL A 458 3.11 26.46 -21.21
C VAL A 458 1.94 27.43 -21.15
N ALA A 459 2.11 28.62 -20.55
CA ALA A 459 1.04 29.61 -20.48
C ALA A 459 0.55 30.04 -21.88
N SER A 460 1.47 30.19 -22.84
CA SER A 460 1.16 30.59 -24.22
C SER A 460 0.49 29.50 -25.04
N SER A 461 0.61 28.22 -24.64
CA SER A 461 -0.06 27.09 -25.31
C SER A 461 -1.58 27.16 -25.24
N GLY A 462 -2.13 27.87 -24.24
CA GLY A 462 -3.56 27.89 -23.95
C GLY A 462 -4.11 26.59 -23.36
N ALA A 463 -3.27 25.61 -23.04
CA ALA A 463 -3.69 24.31 -22.49
C ALA A 463 -4.24 24.40 -21.05
N PHE A 464 -3.78 25.41 -20.30
CA PHE A 464 -4.18 25.70 -18.91
C PHE A 464 -4.81 27.09 -18.79
N PRO A 465 -5.99 27.33 -19.40
CA PRO A 465 -6.59 28.65 -19.39
C PRO A 465 -7.12 29.01 -17.99
N LEU A 466 -6.92 30.27 -17.59
CA LEU A 466 -7.62 30.83 -16.43
C LEU A 466 -9.09 31.07 -16.79
N PRO A 467 -10.04 30.82 -15.87
CA PRO A 467 -11.44 31.18 -16.05
C PRO A 467 -11.59 32.69 -16.37
N PRO A 468 -12.43 33.07 -17.35
CA PRO A 468 -12.66 34.47 -17.66
C PRO A 468 -13.44 35.14 -16.52
N ASN A 469 -12.95 36.29 -16.03
CA ASN A 469 -13.58 37.09 -14.95
C ASN A 469 -13.91 36.26 -13.69
N PRO A 470 -12.90 35.64 -13.04
CA PRO A 470 -13.16 34.77 -11.90
C PRO A 470 -13.71 35.58 -10.72
N THR A 471 -14.73 35.04 -10.04
CA THR A 471 -15.27 35.64 -8.81
C THR A 471 -14.22 35.69 -7.69
N ASN A 472 -13.30 34.72 -7.68
CA ASN A 472 -12.13 34.69 -6.80
C ASN A 472 -10.88 34.38 -7.62
N ALA A 473 -10.06 35.40 -7.88
CA ALA A 473 -8.86 35.27 -8.71
C ALA A 473 -7.80 34.35 -8.09
N SER A 474 -7.59 34.42 -6.77
CA SER A 474 -6.62 33.55 -6.08
C SER A 474 -7.03 32.08 -6.16
N LEU A 475 -8.31 31.78 -5.97
CA LEU A 475 -8.83 30.42 -6.14
C LEU A 475 -8.72 29.95 -7.59
N ALA A 476 -9.12 30.78 -8.56
CA ALA A 476 -9.01 30.44 -9.97
C ALA A 476 -7.56 30.10 -10.37
N LEU A 477 -6.59 30.89 -9.88
CA LEU A 477 -5.18 30.63 -10.13
C LEU A 477 -4.67 29.38 -9.40
N PHE A 478 -5.11 29.13 -8.16
CA PHE A 478 -4.84 27.88 -7.45
C PHE A 478 -5.37 26.66 -8.21
N ASN A 479 -6.64 26.68 -8.66
CA ASN A 479 -7.25 25.60 -9.44
C ASN A 479 -6.42 25.28 -10.70
N THR A 480 -6.07 26.30 -11.48
CA THR A 480 -5.28 26.12 -12.71
C THR A 480 -3.88 25.58 -12.40
N THR A 481 -3.27 26.01 -11.30
CA THR A 481 -1.94 25.56 -10.89
C THR A 481 -1.97 24.13 -10.35
N ALA A 482 -3.02 23.75 -9.62
CA ALA A 482 -3.23 22.39 -9.13
C ALA A 482 -3.35 21.42 -10.30
N ARG A 483 -4.13 21.77 -11.32
CA ARG A 483 -4.25 20.99 -12.56
C ARG A 483 -2.91 20.88 -13.29
N PHE A 484 -2.26 22.02 -13.55
CA PHE A 484 -0.94 22.04 -14.21
C PHE A 484 0.08 21.17 -13.47
N THR A 485 0.19 21.32 -12.15
CA THR A 485 1.20 20.60 -11.37
C THR A 485 0.87 19.12 -11.27
N THR A 486 -0.42 18.75 -11.19
CA THR A 486 -0.85 17.34 -11.25
C THR A 486 -0.47 16.72 -12.60
N ASP A 487 -0.69 17.43 -13.70
CA ASP A 487 -0.30 16.96 -15.04
C ASP A 487 1.22 16.86 -15.20
N ALA A 488 1.94 17.89 -14.75
CA ALA A 488 3.38 18.03 -14.95
C ALA A 488 4.22 17.12 -14.04
N GLU A 489 3.73 16.73 -12.86
CA GLU A 489 4.52 16.02 -11.85
C GLU A 489 4.01 14.61 -11.54
N PHE A 490 2.81 14.23 -12.02
CA PHE A 490 2.22 12.90 -11.78
C PHE A 490 1.59 12.31 -13.04
N ARG A 491 0.50 12.90 -13.54
CA ARG A 491 -0.41 12.25 -14.50
C ARG A 491 0.22 12.00 -15.88
N CYS A 492 0.88 12.98 -16.48
CA CYS A 492 1.21 12.89 -17.90
C CYS A 492 2.24 11.79 -18.21
N LEU A 493 3.29 11.67 -17.40
CA LEU A 493 4.26 10.61 -17.62
C LEU A 493 3.80 9.26 -17.05
N ASP A 494 2.89 9.21 -16.06
CA ASP A 494 2.21 7.95 -15.69
C ASP A 494 1.35 7.44 -16.86
N TYR A 495 0.65 8.32 -17.57
CA TYR A 495 -0.02 7.99 -18.84
C TYR A 495 0.98 7.49 -19.89
N ALA A 496 2.12 8.16 -20.06
CA ALA A 496 3.13 7.74 -21.03
C ALA A 496 3.74 6.37 -20.67
N ILE A 497 3.97 6.07 -19.39
CA ILE A 497 4.43 4.76 -18.91
C ILE A 497 3.39 3.68 -19.23
N ALA A 498 2.12 3.93 -18.91
CA ALA A 498 1.04 2.98 -19.17
C ALA A 498 0.84 2.73 -20.67
N TYR A 499 0.87 3.81 -21.46
CA TYR A 499 0.74 3.77 -22.91
C TYR A 499 1.90 3.01 -23.57
N ALA A 500 3.16 3.35 -23.24
CA ALA A 500 4.34 2.66 -23.76
C ALA A 500 4.38 1.19 -23.32
N GLY A 501 3.96 0.91 -22.08
CA GLY A 501 3.82 -0.44 -21.55
C GLY A 501 2.87 -1.30 -22.39
N ALA A 502 1.73 -0.74 -22.80
CA ALA A 502 0.77 -1.39 -23.68
C ALA A 502 1.29 -1.49 -25.13
N LEU A 503 1.76 -0.38 -25.70
CA LEU A 503 2.24 -0.26 -27.09
C LEU A 503 3.36 -1.26 -27.41
N HIS A 504 4.32 -1.41 -26.48
CA HIS A 504 5.48 -2.28 -26.66
C HIS A 504 5.35 -3.63 -25.95
N SER A 505 4.18 -3.92 -25.37
CA SER A 505 3.92 -5.17 -24.62
C SER A 505 4.98 -5.43 -23.52
N LEU A 506 5.43 -4.38 -22.84
CA LEU A 506 6.46 -4.47 -21.80
C LEU A 506 5.95 -5.21 -20.56
N PHE A 507 4.65 -5.11 -20.31
CA PHE A 507 3.95 -5.76 -19.22
C PHE A 507 2.88 -6.72 -19.79
N PRO A 508 2.63 -7.88 -19.17
CA PRO A 508 1.54 -8.79 -19.56
C PRO A 508 0.15 -8.15 -19.56
N SER A 509 -0.07 -7.18 -18.67
CA SER A 509 -1.27 -6.34 -18.63
C SER A 509 -0.93 -5.00 -17.99
N VAL A 510 -1.63 -3.95 -18.42
CA VAL A 510 -1.53 -2.61 -17.83
C VAL A 510 -2.93 -2.12 -17.53
N HIS A 511 -3.19 -1.73 -16.29
CA HIS A 511 -4.45 -1.12 -15.88
C HIS A 511 -4.17 0.27 -15.29
N TYR A 512 -4.91 1.28 -15.76
CA TYR A 512 -4.82 2.63 -15.22
C TYR A 512 -6.07 2.97 -14.39
N TYR A 513 -5.90 3.70 -13.28
CA TYR A 513 -7.01 4.32 -12.54
C TYR A 513 -6.78 5.81 -12.27
N GLU A 514 -7.87 6.53 -12.04
CA GLU A 514 -7.84 7.83 -11.39
C GLU A 514 -8.84 7.82 -10.23
N PHE A 515 -8.41 8.22 -9.03
CA PHE A 515 -9.32 8.40 -7.91
C PHE A 515 -10.03 9.75 -7.98
N ASN A 516 -11.35 9.70 -8.05
CA ASN A 516 -12.22 10.87 -7.97
C ASN A 516 -13.10 10.86 -6.69
N ARG A 517 -12.66 10.14 -5.66
CA ARG A 517 -13.25 10.14 -4.32
C ARG A 517 -12.18 9.82 -3.30
N SER A 518 -11.96 10.71 -2.33
CA SER A 518 -10.85 10.63 -1.37
C SER A 518 -11.25 11.17 -0.01
N TYR A 519 -10.41 10.93 0.99
CA TYR A 519 -10.40 11.66 2.26
C TYR A 519 -9.10 12.44 2.38
N GLN A 520 -9.10 13.55 3.13
CA GLN A 520 -7.85 14.18 3.52
C GLN A 520 -7.13 13.31 4.56
N LEU A 521 -5.82 13.11 4.39
CA LEU A 521 -4.98 12.49 5.41
C LEU A 521 -4.89 13.40 6.65
N THR A 522 -5.06 12.82 7.84
CA THR A 522 -5.13 13.57 9.11
C THR A 522 -3.85 14.34 9.44
N ASP A 523 -2.68 13.80 9.10
CA ASP A 523 -1.37 14.37 9.44
C ASP A 523 -0.67 15.04 8.24
N TYR A 524 -1.41 15.26 7.13
CA TYR A 524 -0.88 15.81 5.90
C TYR A 524 -1.51 17.17 5.58
N ASP A 525 -0.77 18.26 5.79
CA ASP A 525 -1.31 19.61 5.61
C ASP A 525 -0.22 20.69 5.43
N PRO A 526 -0.18 21.33 4.25
CA PRO A 526 -0.04 22.79 4.23
C PRO A 526 -1.33 23.53 3.78
N ASN A 527 -2.37 22.84 3.30
CA ASN A 527 -3.66 23.45 2.94
C ASN A 527 -4.95 22.78 3.51
N ALA A 528 -4.99 22.11 4.65
CA ALA A 528 -6.26 21.66 5.21
C ALA A 528 -7.19 22.86 5.44
N PRO A 529 -8.49 22.71 5.14
CA PRO A 529 -9.20 21.48 4.76
C PRO A 529 -9.45 21.35 3.23
N VAL A 530 -8.54 21.80 2.37
CA VAL A 530 -8.74 21.86 0.90
C VAL A 530 -9.16 20.52 0.28
N CYS A 531 -8.73 19.42 0.90
CA CYS A 531 -8.95 18.07 0.39
C CYS A 531 -10.17 17.39 1.01
N ASP A 532 -10.86 18.06 1.94
CA ASP A 532 -12.11 17.60 2.51
C ASP A 532 -13.30 18.06 1.67
N ALA A 533 -14.29 17.17 1.56
CA ALA A 533 -15.55 17.50 0.92
C ALA A 533 -16.29 18.56 1.76
N PRO A 534 -16.78 19.66 1.17
CA PRO A 534 -17.49 20.70 1.92
C PRO A 534 -18.77 20.11 2.54
N PRO A 535 -19.10 20.44 3.80
CA PRO A 535 -20.29 19.91 4.44
C PRO A 535 -21.58 20.48 3.83
N SER A 536 -22.64 19.68 3.85
CA SER A 536 -23.99 20.11 3.49
C SER A 536 -24.99 19.77 4.60
N PRO A 537 -26.21 20.34 4.57
CA PRO A 537 -27.24 19.97 5.55
C PRO A 537 -27.56 18.47 5.57
N ALA A 538 -27.44 17.78 4.44
CA ALA A 538 -27.65 16.33 4.34
C ALA A 538 -26.40 15.53 4.75
N HIS A 539 -25.21 16.08 4.48
CA HIS A 539 -23.91 15.44 4.72
C HIS A 539 -23.01 16.32 5.61
N PRO A 540 -23.27 16.37 6.93
CA PRO A 540 -22.54 17.27 7.84
C PRO A 540 -21.07 16.87 8.02
N ALA A 541 -20.70 15.63 7.69
CA ALA A 541 -19.33 15.13 7.70
C ALA A 541 -18.55 15.46 6.40
N GLY A 542 -19.14 16.21 5.48
CA GLY A 542 -18.63 16.48 4.15
C GLY A 542 -19.50 15.82 3.08
N ASP A 543 -19.81 16.54 2.00
CA ASP A 543 -20.70 16.11 0.92
C ASP A 543 -19.90 15.70 -0.32
N PRO A 544 -19.74 14.39 -0.59
CA PRO A 544 -18.90 13.93 -1.69
C PRO A 544 -19.47 14.24 -3.09
N GLU A 545 -20.74 14.66 -3.19
CA GLU A 545 -21.34 15.12 -4.44
C GLU A 545 -20.95 16.57 -4.80
N GLN A 546 -20.46 17.33 -3.82
CA GLN A 546 -19.92 18.66 -4.07
C GLN A 546 -18.48 18.59 -4.60
N GLU A 547 -18.08 19.64 -5.30
CA GLU A 547 -16.72 19.74 -5.84
C GLU A 547 -15.71 20.02 -4.71
N TYR A 548 -14.65 19.22 -4.64
CA TYR A 548 -13.52 19.34 -3.71
C TYR A 548 -12.28 18.67 -4.30
N TYR A 549 -11.10 18.97 -3.76
CA TYR A 549 -9.85 18.41 -4.27
C TYR A 549 -9.64 16.96 -3.85
N LYS A 550 -9.29 16.12 -4.82
CA LYS A 550 -8.91 14.71 -4.59
C LYS A 550 -7.41 14.65 -4.47
N CYS A 551 -6.94 14.97 -3.27
CA CYS A 551 -5.53 15.17 -3.00
C CYS A 551 -4.74 13.87 -2.88
N HIS A 552 -3.42 14.01 -3.03
CA HIS A 552 -2.41 12.98 -2.86
C HIS A 552 -2.64 12.12 -1.61
N SER A 553 -2.45 10.80 -1.77
CA SER A 553 -2.55 9.79 -0.71
C SER A 553 -3.94 9.59 -0.08
N GLY A 554 -4.95 10.38 -0.48
CA GLY A 554 -6.31 10.28 0.07
C GLY A 554 -7.04 8.97 -0.26
N GLU A 555 -6.52 8.18 -1.20
CA GLU A 555 -6.98 6.84 -1.54
C GLU A 555 -6.58 5.76 -0.56
N LEU A 556 -5.54 5.98 0.26
CA LEU A 556 -4.97 4.95 1.15
C LEU A 556 -6.01 4.39 2.12
N TYR A 557 -6.90 5.25 2.65
CA TYR A 557 -7.98 4.81 3.52
C TYR A 557 -8.95 3.85 2.83
N TYR A 558 -9.17 3.99 1.51
CA TYR A 558 -10.01 3.08 0.74
C TYR A 558 -9.28 1.81 0.35
N VAL A 559 -8.03 1.93 -0.13
CA VAL A 559 -7.18 0.79 -0.54
C VAL A 559 -7.00 -0.20 0.61
N PHE A 560 -6.71 0.29 1.82
CA PHE A 560 -6.55 -0.56 3.00
C PHE A 560 -7.85 -0.82 3.76
N GLY A 561 -8.96 -0.15 3.40
CA GLY A 561 -10.27 -0.32 4.05
C GLY A 561 -10.32 0.24 5.47
N ASN A 562 -9.60 1.33 5.73
CA ASN A 562 -9.32 1.84 7.06
C ASN A 562 -10.11 3.11 7.46
N VAL A 563 -11.04 3.61 6.64
CA VAL A 563 -11.83 4.83 6.93
C VAL A 563 -12.34 4.88 8.39
N ALA A 564 -13.20 3.94 8.82
CA ALA A 564 -13.68 3.93 10.21
C ALA A 564 -12.61 3.55 11.24
N ARG A 565 -11.62 2.74 10.85
CA ARG A 565 -10.51 2.35 11.75
C ARG A 565 -9.67 3.57 12.15
N GLN A 566 -9.61 4.57 11.28
CA GLN A 566 -8.94 5.85 11.50
C GLN A 566 -9.83 6.86 12.21
N GLY A 567 -11.04 6.47 12.61
CA GLY A 567 -12.00 7.36 13.27
C GLY A 567 -12.64 8.37 12.34
N LEU A 568 -12.45 8.25 11.03
CA LEU A 568 -13.08 9.15 10.05
C LEU A 568 -14.58 8.82 9.91
N PRO A 569 -15.45 9.84 9.86
CA PRO A 569 -16.87 9.63 9.64
C PRO A 569 -17.14 9.19 8.20
N PHE A 570 -18.15 8.33 8.03
CA PHE A 570 -18.77 8.16 6.71
C PHE A 570 -19.57 9.41 6.35
N ARG A 571 -19.36 9.86 5.13
CA ARG A 571 -19.95 11.08 4.57
C ARG A 571 -21.31 10.82 3.96
N ASP A 572 -21.46 9.67 3.32
CA ASP A 572 -22.69 9.19 2.70
C ASP A 572 -22.79 7.65 2.75
N GLU A 573 -23.82 7.07 2.14
CA GLU A 573 -24.00 5.62 2.00
C GLU A 573 -23.03 4.95 1.01
N GLY A 574 -22.25 5.76 0.27
CA GLY A 574 -21.30 5.33 -0.75
C GLY A 574 -19.90 5.01 -0.22
N ASP A 575 -19.48 5.61 0.89
CA ASP A 575 -18.11 5.40 1.43
C ASP A 575 -17.82 3.94 1.75
N ILE A 576 -18.77 3.25 2.37
CA ILE A 576 -18.60 1.82 2.69
C ILE A 576 -18.46 1.00 1.41
N PRO A 577 -19.47 0.93 0.51
CA PRO A 577 -19.38 0.08 -0.68
C PRO A 577 -18.25 0.48 -1.63
N PHE A 578 -17.87 1.76 -1.69
CA PHE A 578 -16.69 2.21 -2.44
C PHE A 578 -15.39 1.66 -1.84
N SER A 579 -15.22 1.74 -0.52
CA SER A 579 -14.07 1.13 0.18
C SER A 579 -13.99 -0.37 -0.07
N GLN A 580 -15.13 -1.07 -0.05
CA GLN A 580 -15.18 -2.50 -0.33
C GLN A 580 -14.69 -2.83 -1.74
N LEU A 581 -15.21 -2.12 -2.73
CA LEU A 581 -14.88 -2.29 -4.14
C LEU A 581 -13.40 -2.03 -4.43
N VAL A 582 -12.84 -0.95 -3.88
CA VAL A 582 -11.43 -0.59 -4.07
C VAL A 582 -10.51 -1.66 -3.49
N LEU A 583 -10.70 -2.04 -2.23
CA LEU A 583 -9.92 -3.10 -1.57
C LEU A 583 -10.04 -4.43 -2.32
N ASP A 584 -11.27 -4.79 -2.73
CA ASP A 584 -11.51 -6.01 -3.50
C ASP A 584 -10.72 -6.02 -4.82
N SER A 585 -10.66 -4.89 -5.53
CA SER A 585 -9.95 -4.75 -6.81
C SER A 585 -8.43 -4.82 -6.65
N TRP A 586 -7.86 -4.16 -5.64
CA TRP A 586 -6.41 -4.25 -5.34
C TRP A 586 -5.98 -5.67 -5.02
N THR A 587 -6.78 -6.35 -4.20
CA THR A 587 -6.47 -7.72 -3.80
C THR A 587 -6.78 -8.73 -4.91
N ALA A 588 -7.71 -8.43 -5.82
CA ALA A 588 -7.88 -9.19 -7.06
C ALA A 588 -6.63 -9.12 -7.92
N PHE A 589 -6.10 -7.91 -8.13
CA PHE A 589 -4.86 -7.73 -8.88
C PHE A 589 -3.69 -8.53 -8.29
N ALA A 590 -3.55 -8.60 -6.96
CA ALA A 590 -2.54 -9.45 -6.35
C ALA A 590 -2.78 -10.95 -6.49
N ARG A 591 -4.04 -11.38 -6.56
CA ARG A 591 -4.40 -12.79 -6.78
C ARG A 591 -4.21 -13.24 -8.22
N THR A 592 -4.45 -12.37 -9.21
CA THR A 592 -4.62 -12.78 -10.61
C THR A 592 -3.83 -11.96 -11.62
N GLY A 593 -3.20 -10.85 -11.24
CA GLY A 593 -2.61 -9.88 -12.17
C GLY A 593 -3.67 -9.04 -12.92
N ASP A 594 -4.92 -9.06 -12.45
CA ASP A 594 -6.06 -8.40 -13.06
C ASP A 594 -6.97 -7.82 -11.94
N PRO A 595 -7.30 -6.51 -11.93
CA PRO A 595 -8.14 -5.92 -10.90
C PRO A 595 -9.62 -6.34 -11.01
N ASN A 596 -10.02 -7.02 -12.09
CA ASN A 596 -11.38 -7.50 -12.28
C ASN A 596 -11.74 -8.67 -11.34
N LEU A 597 -12.86 -8.51 -10.64
CA LEU A 597 -13.38 -9.50 -9.70
C LEU A 597 -14.26 -10.52 -10.42
N THR A 598 -13.97 -11.81 -10.24
CA THR A 598 -14.81 -12.87 -10.80
C THR A 598 -16.13 -12.98 -10.05
N GLU A 599 -17.22 -13.21 -10.78
CA GLU A 599 -18.54 -13.41 -10.17
C GLU A 599 -18.53 -14.62 -9.20
N GLU A 600 -17.78 -15.67 -9.53
CA GLU A 600 -17.63 -16.85 -8.66
C GLU A 600 -17.01 -16.47 -7.31
N PHE A 601 -15.91 -15.70 -7.32
CA PHE A 601 -15.27 -15.22 -6.09
C PHE A 601 -16.24 -14.39 -5.25
N LEU A 602 -16.90 -13.39 -5.87
CA LEU A 602 -17.80 -12.49 -5.16
C LEU A 602 -18.98 -13.23 -4.53
N ARG A 603 -19.55 -14.23 -5.25
CA ARG A 603 -20.61 -15.09 -4.71
C ARG A 603 -20.13 -15.98 -3.58
N ALA A 604 -18.96 -16.59 -3.72
CA ALA A 604 -18.37 -17.44 -2.68
C ALA A 604 -18.11 -16.64 -1.39
N ARG A 605 -17.72 -15.37 -1.52
CA ARG A 605 -17.53 -14.44 -0.40
C ARG A 605 -18.82 -13.82 0.15
N GLY A 606 -19.93 -13.88 -0.59
CA GLY A 606 -21.16 -13.17 -0.25
C GLY A 606 -21.05 -11.64 -0.41
N PHE A 607 -20.22 -11.17 -1.34
CA PHE A 607 -19.97 -9.75 -1.62
C PHE A 607 -20.98 -9.21 -2.63
N ASP A 608 -22.27 -9.29 -2.30
CA ASP A 608 -23.37 -8.92 -3.19
C ASP A 608 -23.32 -7.44 -3.61
N GLY A 609 -22.87 -6.55 -2.71
CA GLY A 609 -22.70 -5.12 -2.99
C GLY A 609 -21.63 -4.86 -4.06
N THR A 610 -20.44 -5.44 -3.89
CA THR A 610 -19.36 -5.36 -4.89
C THR A 610 -19.80 -5.99 -6.21
N LEU A 611 -20.49 -7.14 -6.17
CA LEU A 611 -21.01 -7.81 -7.37
C LEU A 611 -21.99 -6.93 -8.14
N ALA A 612 -22.89 -6.25 -7.45
CA ALA A 612 -23.81 -5.30 -8.07
C ALA A 612 -23.07 -4.10 -8.67
N ALA A 613 -22.03 -3.59 -8.00
CA ALA A 613 -21.23 -2.47 -8.51
C ALA A 613 -20.46 -2.85 -9.78
N VAL A 614 -19.74 -3.97 -9.78
CA VAL A 614 -18.96 -4.45 -10.95
C VAL A 614 -19.87 -4.76 -12.14
N ARG A 615 -21.05 -5.36 -11.91
CA ARG A 615 -22.04 -5.62 -12.98
C ARG A 615 -22.56 -4.34 -13.63
N ARG A 616 -22.67 -3.24 -12.89
CA ARG A 616 -23.07 -1.94 -13.44
C ARG A 616 -21.94 -1.25 -14.18
N ALA A 617 -20.73 -1.29 -13.62
CA ALA A 617 -19.58 -0.55 -14.14
C ALA A 617 -18.85 -1.26 -15.31
N GLY A 618 -19.12 -2.55 -15.52
CA GLY A 618 -18.41 -3.37 -16.49
C GLY A 618 -17.00 -3.73 -16.06
N MET A 619 -16.26 -4.41 -16.94
CA MET A 619 -14.88 -4.82 -16.71
C MET A 619 -13.93 -3.62 -16.75
N TRP A 620 -12.99 -3.53 -15.81
CA TRP A 620 -11.81 -2.66 -15.88
C TRP A 620 -10.96 -3.07 -17.06
N GLU A 621 -11.02 -2.27 -18.11
CA GLU A 621 -10.29 -2.51 -19.35
C GLU A 621 -8.79 -2.26 -19.14
N GLN A 622 -7.99 -3.07 -19.83
CA GLN A 622 -6.56 -2.82 -19.93
C GLN A 622 -6.32 -1.57 -20.79
N VAL A 623 -5.25 -0.85 -20.49
CA VAL A 623 -4.77 0.24 -21.35
C VAL A 623 -4.38 -0.38 -22.70
N SER A 624 -4.88 0.20 -23.79
CA SER A 624 -4.53 -0.17 -25.16
C SER A 624 -3.89 1.01 -25.89
N ALA A 625 -3.08 0.72 -26.91
CA ALA A 625 -2.47 1.78 -27.71
C ALA A 625 -3.49 2.49 -28.63
N GLU A 626 -4.55 1.78 -29.05
CA GLU A 626 -5.58 2.31 -29.94
C GLU A 626 -6.61 3.17 -29.21
N SER A 627 -6.95 2.81 -27.97
CA SER A 627 -7.95 3.49 -27.16
C SER A 627 -7.55 3.45 -25.68
N PRO A 628 -6.52 4.21 -25.27
CA PRO A 628 -6.07 4.23 -23.90
C PRO A 628 -7.17 4.80 -22.98
N ALA A 629 -7.48 4.07 -21.92
CA ALA A 629 -8.54 4.41 -20.99
C ALA A 629 -8.16 4.00 -19.57
N TYR A 630 -8.76 4.66 -18.59
CA TYR A 630 -8.58 4.38 -17.16
C TYR A 630 -9.91 4.10 -16.47
N ARG A 631 -9.84 3.48 -15.30
CA ARG A 631 -10.99 3.33 -14.40
C ARG A 631 -11.10 4.55 -13.50
N ASN A 632 -12.16 5.34 -13.67
CA ASN A 632 -12.48 6.43 -12.73
C ASN A 632 -13.07 5.84 -11.44
N LEU A 633 -12.28 5.85 -10.37
CA LEU A 633 -12.65 5.33 -9.06
C LEU A 633 -13.42 6.41 -8.27
N GLN A 634 -14.75 6.36 -8.42
CA GLN A 634 -15.73 7.14 -7.65
C GLN A 634 -16.96 6.29 -7.30
N TRP A 635 -17.92 6.88 -6.57
CA TRP A 635 -19.20 6.23 -6.26
C TRP A 635 -20.41 7.06 -6.70
N PRO A 636 -21.40 6.45 -7.40
CA PRO A 636 -21.40 5.10 -7.99
C PRO A 636 -20.27 4.91 -9.03
N LEU A 637 -19.75 3.69 -9.14
CA LEU A 637 -18.63 3.36 -10.04
C LEU A 637 -19.05 3.52 -11.53
N PRO A 638 -18.45 4.45 -12.30
CA PRO A 638 -18.68 4.60 -13.72
C PRO A 638 -17.92 3.55 -14.55
N GLY A 639 -18.18 3.53 -15.86
CA GLY A 639 -17.39 2.78 -16.85
C GLY A 639 -15.94 3.30 -16.99
N SER A 640 -15.17 2.68 -17.90
CA SER A 640 -13.87 3.22 -18.29
C SER A 640 -14.01 4.61 -18.92
N VAL A 641 -13.02 5.46 -18.70
CA VAL A 641 -12.94 6.81 -19.25
C VAL A 641 -11.69 6.89 -20.12
N PRO A 642 -11.75 7.40 -21.37
CA PRO A 642 -10.56 7.63 -22.18
C PRO A 642 -9.54 8.49 -21.43
N PHE A 643 -8.25 8.31 -21.71
CA PHE A 643 -7.22 9.18 -21.15
C PHE A 643 -7.57 10.64 -21.41
N GLY A 644 -7.78 11.38 -20.33
CA GLY A 644 -8.02 12.82 -20.36
C GLY A 644 -6.71 13.58 -20.54
N GLU A 645 -6.78 14.91 -20.58
CA GLU A 645 -5.59 15.79 -20.48
C GLU A 645 -4.50 15.57 -21.56
N THR A 646 -4.79 14.86 -22.65
CA THR A 646 -3.76 14.56 -23.68
C THR A 646 -3.17 15.82 -24.31
N ALA A 647 -4.01 16.82 -24.61
CA ALA A 647 -3.54 18.11 -25.13
C ALA A 647 -2.68 18.88 -24.11
N GLN A 648 -3.00 18.76 -22.83
CA GLN A 648 -2.21 19.33 -21.73
C GLN A 648 -0.85 18.64 -21.65
N CYS A 649 -0.82 17.31 -21.65
CA CYS A 649 0.42 16.55 -21.66
C CYS A 649 1.32 16.86 -22.86
N GLU A 650 0.75 17.02 -24.06
CA GLU A 650 1.51 17.47 -25.24
C GLU A 650 2.08 18.88 -25.05
N ALA A 651 1.29 19.83 -24.51
CA ALA A 651 1.76 21.19 -24.24
C ALA A 651 2.89 21.25 -23.20
N LEU A 652 2.95 20.28 -22.30
CA LEU A 652 4.02 20.12 -21.30
C LEU A 652 5.29 19.46 -21.87
N GLY A 653 5.22 18.88 -23.07
CA GLY A 653 6.27 18.04 -23.64
C GLY A 653 6.35 16.64 -23.00
N LEU A 654 5.25 16.20 -22.38
CA LEU A 654 5.12 14.95 -21.62
C LEU A 654 3.99 14.07 -22.20
N GLY A 655 3.76 14.15 -23.52
CA GLY A 655 2.71 13.41 -24.22
C GLY A 655 2.89 11.89 -24.16
N LEU A 656 1.90 11.15 -24.68
CA LEU A 656 1.91 9.67 -24.64
C LEU A 656 3.13 9.06 -25.34
N GLY A 657 3.64 9.71 -26.38
CA GLY A 657 4.84 9.29 -27.11
C GLY A 657 6.16 9.62 -26.43
N TYR A 658 6.17 10.08 -25.17
CA TYR A 658 7.41 10.45 -24.46
C TYR A 658 8.43 9.31 -24.42
N TYR A 659 7.97 8.07 -24.25
CA TYR A 659 8.83 6.87 -24.20
C TYR A 659 8.93 6.11 -25.54
N GLY A 660 8.63 6.77 -26.66
CA GLY A 660 8.73 6.21 -28.02
C GLY A 660 7.43 5.64 -28.52
#